data_AF-A0A318KHD8-F1
#
_entry.id   AF-A0A318KHD8-F1
#
_cell.length_a   1.000
_cell.length_b   1.000
_cell.length_c   1.000
_cell.angle_alpha   90.00
_cell.angle_beta   90.00
_cell.angle_gamma   90.00
#
_symmetry.space_group_name_H-M   'P 1'
#
loop_
_entity.id
_entity.type
_entity.pdbx_description
1 polymer ?
#
loop_
_entity_poly.entity_id
_entity_poly.type
_entity_poly.pdbx_seq_one_letter_code
_entity_poly.pdbx_strand_id
1 'polypeptide(L)'
;MPLYGTPREGAVAEMNQGLTVRCVGDPAVFRAEGSGRFTVCESDGRFRLPVLELAPLAHGSVIRLIDLRPELASARGPLADRVLASWTAAPLSGTTFVDPVRTDPTEVEALAPGHPDEQITVAWIGTFVAEPDPPREFRMVVQLSLESSAPKVAGRKVSDIPRHPGWVALDFGTSNSTAVLFDQDNLSERPLARQQAAALRDQVVALLRDPSLPPTHARQFAGMMDAIARTVPTIGESTGDARDRLVAALDSEPVDNPRHRLTVLYGVLLGLERALPGLGAPLRSWLADRLHGCYDAAFAVPGLDGLQLFPVELDAATGGHELPSRIEVTGIAPLAVQLSADDDPSAEPALGRYHHGLKQYLGKPQGRIVDAGTGETTTVSTDDLIEAALWFLIERTDDFIAAHPGSLARGRLNQAVLTYPTVAPPIVRHRLRELMRHPRLRDGLDLVETSYDEAVAAVMFFLMRDFGGEFEIGIEAVKARYRFVSQSPPAWKQNILVIDIGGGTTDIALVTMVLADRTAPDPGADIESPWYGRYYVLTPKVRGSSGHLQLGGEYLTLRVFHWLKAVVVDLLLTTFPANYGTPIQSLPRNFRRDEKYRSDSLVHAVRADCEDRDVLDALESVLPTRWRTDQHNEQAFWLLWRLADRAKAALGRPDAVPFPLTRSELVQLVHATTAGAGLSATELERLPQRQLGVHEFGQLIAEPLAEVMRLATGLVLDAFKSEPAEKLDRIILTGKTSALTQVRHALSADFGRGDDSGAHINWDSSGVTVEHEYAKSATAIGACWAESIRQYGVDLDNAHRRLREGKTVLAVEVENLFYNLPCSFRIKEQEGAAVRLTSRTELVQLDADPIGKARGEGEWDALTPAVSVYRVISGGHDALWGNFRFEEYARHEQPPSVLDSAVWPHEIKAQLEVTQELDLSIHLCRGGPHYVVAGPSISVLDAIREVFGPEFCGPDGTVPDVLPGDILVDSIIGGSTTRSRSVVFPAGEPLSFDATFFENNSAPADLGIEGLQARTDLDAPVGRRAAGAAARWEFTLHYPGGQKRIGELRQPVLSAGRFPTRYHATLDRRGRLRVHGGALPYRTATSLSQVESDPGRVHTVRLPAVRAPLDEARDPFSGAH
;
A
#
# COMPACT_ATOMS: atom_id res chain seq x y z
N MET A 1 41.55 -17.30 4.28
CA MET A 1 41.78 -18.03 3.02
C MET A 1 40.77 -17.53 2.00
N PRO A 2 41.15 -17.10 0.79
CA PRO A 2 40.17 -16.62 -0.18
C PRO A 2 39.41 -17.79 -0.81
N LEU A 3 38.13 -17.53 -1.06
CA LEU A 3 37.12 -18.37 -1.67
C LEU A 3 37.44 -18.66 -3.15
N TYR A 4 37.40 -19.92 -3.56
CA TYR A 4 37.08 -20.24 -4.96
C TYR A 4 35.56 -20.26 -5.08
N GLY A 5 35.00 -19.17 -5.59
CA GLY A 5 33.61 -19.11 -6.00
C GLY A 5 33.37 -20.03 -7.19
N THR A 6 32.31 -20.83 -7.12
CA THR A 6 31.72 -21.47 -8.30
C THR A 6 31.29 -20.38 -9.29
N PRO A 7 31.64 -20.48 -10.60
CA PRO A 7 31.13 -19.56 -11.60
C PRO A 7 29.61 -19.70 -11.70
N ARG A 8 28.87 -18.60 -11.52
CA ARG A 8 27.42 -18.54 -11.73
C ARG A 8 27.11 -18.43 -13.24
N GLU A 9 26.19 -19.29 -13.68
CA GLU A 9 25.29 -19.24 -14.85
C GLU A 9 25.83 -18.70 -16.20
N GLY A 10 26.19 -19.62 -17.10
CA GLY A 10 26.25 -19.38 -18.55
C GLY A 10 24.95 -19.80 -19.24
N ALA A 11 24.64 -19.26 -20.42
CA ALA A 11 23.43 -19.64 -21.15
C ALA A 11 23.48 -21.13 -21.55
N VAL A 12 22.54 -21.92 -21.03
CA VAL A 12 22.40 -23.35 -21.32
C VAL A 12 21.47 -23.54 -22.51
N ALA A 13 21.97 -24.12 -23.61
CA ALA A 13 21.12 -24.70 -24.64
C ALA A 13 21.03 -26.21 -24.38
N GLU A 14 20.07 -26.63 -23.54
CA GLU A 14 19.80 -28.04 -23.33
C GLU A 14 19.12 -28.63 -24.56
N MET A 15 19.73 -29.66 -25.15
CA MET A 15 19.12 -30.43 -26.23
C MET A 15 18.76 -31.82 -25.71
N ASN A 16 17.48 -32.18 -25.85
CA ASN A 16 16.86 -33.42 -25.38
C ASN A 16 17.33 -34.69 -26.12
N GLN A 17 18.65 -34.94 -26.23
CA GLN A 17 19.18 -36.08 -26.98
C GLN A 17 20.37 -36.81 -26.33
N GLY A 18 20.68 -36.57 -25.05
CA GLY A 18 21.71 -37.28 -24.29
C GLY A 18 23.05 -36.55 -24.15
N LEU A 19 23.22 -35.40 -24.82
CA LEU A 19 24.37 -34.51 -24.74
C LEU A 19 23.90 -33.08 -24.43
N THR A 20 24.58 -32.40 -23.51
CA THR A 20 24.38 -30.98 -23.20
C THR A 20 25.51 -30.16 -23.83
N VAL A 21 25.16 -29.05 -24.48
CA VAL A 21 26.12 -28.12 -25.08
C VAL A 21 25.89 -26.74 -24.50
N ARG A 22 26.92 -26.10 -23.96
CA ARG A 22 26.84 -24.82 -23.25
C ARG A 22 27.93 -23.87 -23.72
N CYS A 23 27.64 -22.57 -23.71
CA CYS A 23 28.66 -21.54 -23.86
C CYS A 23 28.93 -20.91 -22.49
N VAL A 24 30.20 -20.86 -22.10
CA VAL A 24 30.65 -20.44 -20.77
C VAL A 24 31.82 -19.46 -20.91
N GLY A 25 32.02 -18.61 -19.92
CA GLY A 25 33.28 -17.88 -19.77
C GLY A 25 33.25 -16.84 -18.63
N ASP A 26 34.11 -15.83 -18.72
CA ASP A 26 34.24 -14.77 -17.73
C ASP A 26 33.14 -13.68 -17.79
N PRO A 27 32.31 -13.50 -16.74
CA PRO A 27 31.29 -12.46 -16.66
C PRO A 27 31.84 -11.02 -16.63
N ALA A 28 33.16 -10.85 -16.42
CA ALA A 28 33.80 -9.54 -16.57
C ALA A 28 33.96 -9.11 -18.05
N VAL A 29 33.84 -10.04 -19.00
CA VAL A 29 34.14 -9.82 -20.43
C VAL A 29 32.92 -10.02 -21.34
N PHE A 30 31.89 -10.75 -20.89
CA PHE A 30 30.62 -10.84 -21.61
C PHE A 30 29.41 -10.86 -20.68
N ARG A 31 28.24 -10.56 -21.25
CA ARG A 31 26.92 -10.64 -20.59
C ARG A 31 26.02 -11.62 -21.36
N ALA A 32 25.45 -12.60 -20.67
CA ALA A 32 24.46 -13.50 -21.25
C ALA A 32 23.08 -12.83 -21.23
N GLU A 33 22.40 -12.79 -22.38
CA GLU A 33 21.11 -12.09 -22.55
C GLU A 33 19.92 -13.05 -22.68
N GLY A 34 20.18 -14.35 -22.59
CA GLY A 34 19.20 -15.43 -22.77
C GLY A 34 19.82 -16.66 -23.43
N SER A 35 18.98 -17.64 -23.79
CA SER A 35 19.41 -18.92 -24.38
C SER A 35 20.17 -18.71 -25.70
N GLY A 36 21.50 -18.80 -25.66
CA GLY A 36 22.38 -18.69 -26.83
C GLY A 36 22.69 -17.26 -27.29
N ARG A 37 22.37 -16.22 -26.51
CA ARG A 37 22.71 -14.81 -26.81
C ARG A 37 23.74 -14.25 -25.85
N PHE A 38 24.80 -13.66 -26.38
CA PHE A 38 25.88 -13.08 -25.60
C PHE A 38 26.30 -11.72 -26.15
N THR A 39 26.55 -10.78 -25.26
CA THR A 39 27.21 -9.52 -25.59
C THR A 39 28.67 -9.60 -25.16
N VAL A 40 29.60 -9.48 -26.09
CA VAL A 40 31.06 -9.57 -25.86
C VAL A 40 31.65 -8.17 -25.95
N CYS A 41 32.29 -7.74 -24.87
CA CYS A 41 32.88 -6.40 -24.81
C CYS A 41 34.34 -6.44 -25.27
N GLU A 42 34.75 -5.44 -26.04
CA GLU A 42 36.14 -5.24 -26.46
C GLU A 42 37.02 -4.87 -25.26
N SER A 43 38.11 -5.62 -25.06
CA SER A 43 39.17 -5.30 -24.10
C SER A 43 40.51 -5.28 -24.83
N ASP A 44 41.24 -4.17 -24.74
CA ASP A 44 42.58 -3.99 -25.32
C ASP A 44 42.68 -4.32 -26.82
N GLY A 45 41.67 -3.98 -27.62
CA GLY A 45 41.66 -4.23 -29.07
C GLY A 45 41.29 -5.67 -29.46
N ARG A 46 40.78 -6.47 -28.53
CA ARG A 46 40.41 -7.88 -28.74
C ARG A 46 39.05 -8.21 -28.15
N PHE A 47 38.34 -9.12 -28.82
CA PHE A 47 37.15 -9.78 -28.31
C PHE A 47 37.51 -11.17 -27.82
N ARG A 48 37.14 -11.51 -26.58
CA ARG A 48 37.29 -12.87 -26.06
C ARG A 48 35.97 -13.62 -26.22
N LEU A 49 35.96 -14.63 -27.07
CA LEU A 49 34.77 -15.41 -27.37
C LEU A 49 34.44 -16.36 -26.20
N PRO A 50 33.15 -16.68 -25.98
CA PRO A 50 32.77 -17.68 -25.00
C PRO A 50 33.29 -19.07 -25.39
N VAL A 51 33.60 -19.88 -24.39
CA VAL A 51 34.08 -21.26 -24.51
C VAL A 51 32.90 -22.21 -24.66
N LEU A 52 32.99 -23.15 -25.59
CA LEU A 52 32.05 -24.26 -25.71
C LEU A 52 32.37 -25.35 -24.69
N GLU A 53 31.36 -25.76 -23.91
CA GLU A 53 31.38 -26.90 -22.98
C GLU A 53 30.40 -27.99 -23.45
N LEU A 54 30.86 -29.23 -23.50
CA LEU A 54 30.08 -30.43 -23.84
C LEU A 54 30.01 -31.36 -22.64
N ALA A 55 28.81 -31.81 -22.24
CA ALA A 55 28.63 -32.70 -21.09
C ALA A 55 27.57 -33.79 -21.34
N PRO A 56 27.77 -35.04 -20.88
CA PRO A 56 26.71 -36.05 -20.94
C PRO A 56 25.49 -35.65 -20.10
N LEU A 57 24.28 -35.92 -20.59
CA LEU A 57 23.04 -35.59 -19.88
C LEU A 57 22.82 -36.46 -18.63
N ALA A 58 23.31 -37.72 -18.66
CA ALA A 58 23.28 -38.64 -17.54
C ALA A 58 24.70 -38.92 -17.03
N HIS A 59 24.86 -38.88 -15.70
CA HIS A 59 26.16 -39.06 -15.07
C HIS A 59 26.70 -40.48 -15.31
N GLY A 60 27.90 -40.60 -15.88
CA GLY A 60 28.54 -41.88 -16.23
C GLY A 60 28.29 -42.40 -17.65
N SER A 61 27.51 -41.70 -18.49
CA SER A 61 27.34 -42.06 -19.90
C SER A 61 28.60 -41.73 -20.73
N VAL A 62 29.04 -42.67 -21.56
CA VAL A 62 30.19 -42.48 -22.47
C VAL A 62 29.69 -41.87 -23.79
N ILE A 63 30.13 -40.66 -24.10
CA ILE A 63 29.82 -39.99 -25.37
C ILE A 63 31.08 -39.91 -26.22
N ARG A 64 30.96 -40.29 -27.49
CA ARG A 64 31.97 -40.04 -28.52
C ARG A 64 31.47 -38.99 -29.50
N LEU A 65 32.12 -37.83 -29.56
CA LEU A 65 31.87 -36.81 -30.57
C LEU A 65 32.55 -37.23 -31.88
N ILE A 66 31.79 -37.37 -32.97
CA ILE A 66 32.31 -37.77 -34.28
C ILE A 66 32.82 -36.55 -35.04
N ASP A 67 31.98 -35.52 -35.14
CA ASP A 67 32.29 -34.25 -35.82
C ASP A 67 31.65 -33.10 -35.06
N LEU A 68 32.28 -31.92 -35.12
CA LEU A 68 31.77 -30.67 -34.60
C LEU A 68 32.43 -29.52 -35.33
N ARG A 69 31.63 -28.72 -36.02
CA ARG A 69 32.11 -27.58 -36.79
C ARG A 69 31.19 -26.36 -36.62
N PRO A 70 31.78 -25.15 -36.60
CA PRO A 70 31.00 -23.93 -36.64
C PRO A 70 30.61 -23.63 -38.10
N GLU A 71 29.43 -23.06 -38.29
CA GLU A 71 28.89 -22.57 -39.54
C GLU A 71 28.25 -21.21 -39.29
N LEU A 72 28.48 -20.24 -40.18
CA LEU A 72 27.90 -18.92 -40.04
C LEU A 72 26.40 -18.97 -40.36
N ALA A 73 25.55 -18.62 -39.40
CA ALA A 73 24.09 -18.69 -39.58
C ALA A 73 23.51 -17.39 -40.14
N SER A 74 24.03 -16.22 -39.73
CA SER A 74 23.71 -14.91 -40.32
C SER A 74 24.71 -13.83 -39.88
N ALA A 75 25.58 -13.43 -40.81
CA ALA A 75 26.40 -12.20 -40.90
C ALA A 75 27.26 -12.30 -42.18
N ARG A 76 27.81 -11.21 -42.74
CA ARG A 76 28.86 -11.26 -43.78
C ARG A 76 29.80 -10.08 -43.59
N GLY A 77 31.07 -10.36 -43.24
CA GLY A 77 32.06 -9.32 -43.01
C GLY A 77 33.39 -9.89 -42.51
N PRO A 78 34.50 -9.12 -42.58
CA PRO A 78 35.84 -9.60 -42.23
C PRO A 78 35.98 -10.03 -40.76
N LEU A 79 35.17 -9.48 -39.85
CA LEU A 79 35.16 -9.85 -38.43
C LEU A 79 34.42 -11.18 -38.20
N ALA A 80 33.29 -11.40 -38.87
CA ALA A 80 32.58 -12.67 -38.87
C ALA A 80 33.45 -13.81 -39.42
N ASP A 81 34.20 -13.57 -40.50
CA ASP A 81 35.15 -14.55 -41.06
C ASP A 81 36.30 -14.86 -40.08
N ARG A 82 36.79 -13.86 -39.34
CA ARG A 82 37.83 -14.05 -38.30
C ARG A 82 37.30 -14.79 -37.07
N VAL A 83 36.07 -14.50 -36.63
CA VAL A 83 35.40 -15.23 -35.56
C VAL A 83 35.24 -16.70 -35.94
N LEU A 84 34.77 -16.98 -37.15
CA LEU A 84 34.61 -18.35 -37.64
C LEU A 84 35.96 -19.09 -37.78
N ALA A 85 37.01 -18.41 -38.25
CA ALA A 85 38.34 -18.99 -38.40
C ALA A 85 39.05 -19.26 -37.06
N SER A 86 38.75 -18.47 -36.03
CA SER A 86 39.42 -18.58 -34.72
C SER A 86 38.64 -19.49 -33.77
N TRP A 87 37.31 -19.52 -33.86
CA TRP A 87 36.45 -20.28 -32.95
C TRP A 87 36.23 -21.70 -33.49
N THR A 88 37.29 -22.50 -33.57
CA THR A 88 37.24 -23.87 -34.12
C THR A 88 37.08 -24.94 -33.03
N ALA A 89 36.22 -25.95 -33.24
CA ALA A 89 36.10 -27.10 -32.34
C ALA A 89 36.90 -28.33 -32.79
N ALA A 90 37.89 -28.15 -33.67
CA ALA A 90 38.79 -29.21 -34.11
C ALA A 90 39.38 -30.07 -32.96
N PRO A 91 39.66 -29.55 -31.74
CA PRO A 91 40.14 -30.37 -30.62
C PRO A 91 39.11 -31.36 -30.06
N LEU A 92 37.81 -31.13 -30.29
CA LEU A 92 36.73 -31.94 -29.70
C LEU A 92 36.24 -33.05 -30.64
N SER A 93 36.40 -32.92 -31.95
CA SER A 93 36.02 -33.97 -32.92
C SER A 93 36.85 -35.24 -32.70
N GLY A 94 36.18 -36.39 -32.61
CA GLY A 94 36.79 -37.69 -32.34
C GLY A 94 37.03 -37.99 -30.86
N THR A 95 36.73 -37.07 -29.94
CA THR A 95 36.94 -37.27 -28.50
C THR A 95 35.83 -38.11 -27.86
N THR A 96 36.23 -39.00 -26.95
CA THR A 96 35.32 -39.77 -26.09
C THR A 96 35.42 -39.23 -24.68
N PHE A 97 34.29 -38.88 -24.06
CA PHE A 97 34.23 -38.29 -22.72
C PHE A 97 33.06 -38.80 -21.88
N VAL A 98 33.28 -38.83 -20.57
CA VAL A 98 32.30 -39.17 -19.52
C VAL A 98 32.02 -38.01 -18.55
N ASP A 99 32.85 -36.98 -18.61
CA ASP A 99 32.78 -35.74 -17.84
C ASP A 99 32.78 -34.53 -18.80
N PRO A 100 32.39 -33.33 -18.35
CA PRO A 100 32.35 -32.14 -19.21
C PRO A 100 33.72 -31.82 -19.83
N VAL A 101 33.76 -31.60 -21.15
CA VAL A 101 34.95 -31.16 -21.89
C VAL A 101 34.73 -29.77 -22.46
N ARG A 102 35.76 -28.92 -22.41
CA ARG A 102 35.72 -27.52 -22.84
C ARG A 102 36.69 -27.25 -23.99
N THR A 103 36.33 -26.30 -24.85
CA THR A 103 37.29 -25.67 -25.76
C THR A 103 38.21 -24.69 -25.02
N ASP A 104 39.35 -24.35 -25.61
CA ASP A 104 40.17 -23.24 -25.10
C ASP A 104 39.53 -21.89 -25.45
N PRO A 105 39.68 -20.86 -24.60
CA PRO A 105 39.17 -19.52 -24.89
C PRO A 105 39.85 -18.93 -26.13
N THR A 106 39.05 -18.52 -27.10
CA THR A 106 39.51 -17.91 -28.35
C THR A 106 39.48 -16.39 -28.25
N GLU A 107 40.56 -15.72 -28.65
CA GLU A 107 40.61 -14.26 -28.82
C GLU A 107 40.61 -13.89 -30.30
N VAL A 108 39.84 -12.86 -30.66
CA VAL A 108 39.74 -12.33 -32.01
C VAL A 108 40.11 -10.85 -31.98
N GLU A 109 41.07 -10.43 -32.81
CA GLU A 109 41.45 -9.02 -32.92
C GLU A 109 40.33 -8.19 -33.55
N ALA A 110 39.99 -7.08 -32.90
CA ALA A 110 39.03 -6.12 -33.40
C ALA A 110 39.52 -5.52 -34.74
N LEU A 111 38.58 -5.20 -35.63
CA LEU A 111 38.89 -4.33 -36.78
C LEU A 111 39.16 -2.92 -36.26
N ALA A 112 39.97 -2.13 -36.97
CA ALA A 112 40.42 -0.79 -36.55
C ALA A 112 39.33 0.06 -35.86
N PRO A 113 39.70 0.91 -34.87
CA PRO A 113 38.72 1.58 -34.01
C PRO A 113 37.67 2.35 -34.82
N GLY A 114 36.39 1.97 -34.65
CA GLY A 114 35.25 2.64 -35.27
C GLY A 114 34.26 1.79 -36.06
N HIS A 115 34.29 0.44 -35.99
CA HIS A 115 33.19 -0.38 -36.50
C HIS A 115 32.17 -0.69 -35.38
N PRO A 116 30.86 -0.39 -35.56
CA PRO A 116 29.84 -0.47 -34.51
C PRO A 116 29.27 -1.89 -34.33
N ASP A 117 28.82 -2.17 -33.10
CA ASP A 117 27.81 -3.16 -32.68
C ASP A 117 27.40 -4.22 -33.71
N GLU A 118 28.34 -5.07 -34.12
CA GLU A 118 28.08 -6.12 -35.11
C GLU A 118 27.48 -7.35 -34.40
N GLN A 119 26.30 -7.79 -34.86
CA GLN A 119 25.72 -9.05 -34.42
C GLN A 119 26.19 -10.20 -35.32
N ILE A 120 26.89 -11.16 -34.73
CA ILE A 120 27.41 -12.35 -35.41
C ILE A 120 26.65 -13.57 -34.90
N THR A 121 25.96 -14.28 -35.80
CA THR A 121 25.33 -15.55 -35.45
C THR A 121 26.17 -16.73 -35.96
N VAL A 122 26.66 -17.56 -35.03
CA VAL A 122 27.41 -18.79 -35.30
C VAL A 122 26.56 -19.99 -34.90
N ALA A 123 26.30 -20.90 -35.84
CA ALA A 123 25.72 -22.20 -35.54
C ALA A 123 26.82 -23.25 -35.40
N TRP A 124 26.70 -24.16 -34.45
CA TRP A 124 27.54 -25.32 -34.28
C TRP A 124 26.76 -26.56 -34.68
N ILE A 125 27.26 -27.30 -35.65
CA ILE A 125 26.67 -28.57 -36.09
C ILE A 125 27.66 -29.67 -35.77
N GLY A 126 27.18 -30.70 -35.08
CA GLY A 126 27.99 -31.85 -34.74
C GLY A 126 27.21 -33.15 -34.73
N THR A 127 27.95 -34.26 -34.71
CA THR A 127 27.41 -35.62 -34.64
C THR A 127 28.09 -36.34 -33.49
N PHE A 128 27.33 -37.05 -32.64
CA PHE A 128 27.87 -37.82 -31.53
C PHE A 128 27.22 -39.20 -31.41
N VAL A 129 27.87 -40.11 -30.69
CA VAL A 129 27.37 -41.45 -30.34
C VAL A 129 27.39 -41.59 -28.82
N ALA A 130 26.26 -41.98 -28.24
CA ALA A 130 26.16 -42.36 -26.83
C ALA A 130 25.89 -43.87 -26.78
N GLU A 131 26.90 -44.70 -26.53
CA GLU A 131 26.72 -46.16 -26.67
C GLU A 131 25.61 -46.69 -25.73
N PRO A 132 24.71 -47.59 -26.20
CA PRO A 132 24.74 -48.28 -27.50
C PRO A 132 23.95 -47.60 -28.64
N ASP A 133 23.55 -46.33 -28.50
CA ASP A 133 22.70 -45.63 -29.48
C ASP A 133 23.43 -45.34 -30.81
N PRO A 134 22.71 -45.29 -31.95
CA PRO A 134 23.28 -44.87 -33.24
C PRO A 134 23.72 -43.39 -33.21
N PRO A 135 24.60 -42.95 -34.14
CA PRO A 135 25.01 -41.55 -34.25
C PRO A 135 23.83 -40.58 -34.37
N ARG A 136 23.88 -39.48 -33.61
CA ARG A 136 22.87 -38.40 -33.61
C ARG A 136 23.50 -37.06 -33.96
N GLU A 137 22.81 -36.27 -34.77
CA GLU A 137 23.20 -34.89 -35.10
C GLU A 137 22.59 -33.90 -34.12
N PHE A 138 23.32 -32.82 -33.81
CA PHE A 138 22.82 -31.68 -33.06
C PHE A 138 23.22 -30.38 -33.74
N ARG A 139 22.44 -29.33 -33.47
CA ARG A 139 22.70 -27.98 -33.97
C ARG A 139 22.45 -26.94 -32.90
N MET A 140 23.50 -26.29 -32.40
CA MET A 140 23.40 -25.16 -31.47
C MET A 140 23.56 -23.84 -32.22
N VAL A 141 22.86 -22.79 -31.83
CA VAL A 141 23.01 -21.45 -32.42
C VAL A 141 23.42 -20.47 -31.32
N VAL A 142 24.47 -19.69 -31.58
CA VAL A 142 24.99 -18.67 -30.69
C VAL A 142 24.99 -17.33 -31.41
N GLN A 143 24.39 -16.32 -30.78
CA GLN A 143 24.35 -14.94 -31.23
C GLN A 143 25.31 -14.12 -30.37
N LEU A 144 26.25 -13.44 -31.00
CA LEU A 144 27.23 -12.57 -30.37
C LEU A 144 26.95 -11.12 -30.78
N SER A 145 26.69 -10.23 -29.82
CA SER A 145 26.68 -8.78 -30.02
C SER A 145 28.05 -8.24 -29.58
N LEU A 146 28.82 -7.63 -30.49
CA LEU A 146 30.17 -7.13 -30.17
C LEU A 146 30.12 -5.63 -29.81
N GLU A 147 30.36 -5.27 -28.55
CA GLU A 147 30.40 -3.87 -28.10
C GLU A 147 31.85 -3.33 -28.10
N SER A 148 32.12 -2.29 -28.89
CA SER A 148 33.42 -1.60 -28.85
C SER A 148 33.51 -0.68 -27.64
N SER A 149 34.64 -0.70 -26.92
CA SER A 149 34.86 0.18 -25.78
C SER A 149 35.28 1.58 -26.25
N ALA A 150 34.29 2.41 -26.60
CA ALA A 150 34.52 3.85 -26.74
C ALA A 150 35.14 4.41 -25.45
N PRO A 151 36.08 5.38 -25.54
CA PRO A 151 36.81 5.86 -24.38
C PRO A 151 35.84 6.53 -23.40
N LYS A 152 35.59 5.84 -22.28
CA LYS A 152 34.85 6.38 -21.14
C LYS A 152 35.61 7.60 -20.61
N VAL A 153 35.04 8.79 -20.81
CA VAL A 153 35.31 9.93 -19.93
C VAL A 153 35.08 9.44 -18.50
N ALA A 154 36.07 9.64 -17.63
CA ALA A 154 36.12 9.11 -16.28
C ALA A 154 34.89 9.53 -15.44
N GLY A 155 33.82 8.74 -15.51
CA GLY A 155 32.75 8.70 -14.52
C GLY A 155 33.17 7.80 -13.37
N ARG A 156 33.23 8.34 -12.16
CA ARG A 156 33.42 7.60 -10.91
C ARG A 156 32.47 6.39 -10.84
N LYS A 157 32.94 5.28 -10.26
CA LYS A 157 32.10 4.13 -9.92
C LYS A 157 30.93 4.58 -9.03
N VAL A 158 29.73 4.13 -9.37
CA VAL A 158 28.46 4.42 -8.65
C VAL A 158 28.48 3.91 -7.19
N SER A 159 29.40 3.01 -6.83
CA SER A 159 29.61 2.52 -5.46
C SER A 159 30.11 3.58 -4.45
N ASP A 160 30.43 4.79 -4.89
CA ASP A 160 30.97 5.88 -4.04
C ASP A 160 29.93 6.98 -3.73
N ILE A 161 28.67 6.86 -4.17
CA ILE A 161 27.62 7.82 -3.81
C ILE A 161 27.06 7.46 -2.42
N PRO A 162 27.14 8.35 -1.41
CA PRO A 162 26.60 8.08 -0.09
C PRO A 162 25.08 7.85 -0.16
N ARG A 163 24.58 6.98 0.72
CA ARG A 163 23.14 6.74 0.88
C ARG A 163 22.50 7.90 1.63
N HIS A 164 21.34 8.34 1.19
CA HIS A 164 20.54 9.32 1.91
C HIS A 164 20.05 8.70 3.24
N PRO A 165 20.09 9.43 4.37
CA PRO A 165 19.71 8.88 5.68
C PRO A 165 18.19 8.71 5.87
N GLY A 166 17.38 9.35 5.02
CA GLY A 166 15.93 9.25 5.03
C GLY A 166 15.34 8.42 3.89
N TRP A 167 14.01 8.50 3.70
CA TRP A 167 13.26 7.73 2.70
C TRP A 167 12.20 8.57 2.01
N VAL A 168 11.67 8.05 0.91
CA VAL A 168 10.54 8.66 0.19
C VAL A 168 9.25 7.86 0.41
N ALA A 169 8.14 8.54 0.64
CA ALA A 169 6.80 7.96 0.53
C ALA A 169 6.19 8.33 -0.82
N LEU A 170 5.68 7.33 -1.55
CA LEU A 170 5.10 7.50 -2.88
C LEU A 170 3.62 7.10 -2.84
N ASP A 171 2.76 8.02 -3.29
CA ASP A 171 1.39 7.71 -3.67
C ASP A 171 1.27 7.80 -5.20
N PHE A 172 1.38 6.66 -5.88
CA PHE A 172 1.08 6.54 -7.30
C PHE A 172 -0.43 6.36 -7.46
N GLY A 173 -1.19 7.45 -7.66
CA GLY A 173 -2.65 7.40 -7.81
C GLY A 173 -3.10 7.08 -9.23
N THR A 174 -4.41 6.88 -9.46
CA THR A 174 -4.95 6.61 -10.81
C THR A 174 -4.85 7.81 -11.73
N SER A 175 -5.10 9.03 -11.21
CA SER A 175 -5.07 10.27 -12.00
C SER A 175 -3.88 11.16 -11.68
N ASN A 176 -3.38 11.15 -10.44
CA ASN A 176 -2.25 11.98 -10.01
C ASN A 176 -1.33 11.20 -9.06
N SER A 177 -0.06 11.56 -9.04
CA SER A 177 0.99 10.98 -8.20
C SER A 177 1.66 12.05 -7.33
N THR A 178 2.08 11.68 -6.13
CA THR A 178 2.81 12.56 -5.20
C THR A 178 3.96 11.81 -4.52
N ALA A 179 4.98 12.56 -4.10
CA ALA A 179 6.13 12.05 -3.37
C ALA A 179 6.46 12.97 -2.19
N VAL A 180 6.80 12.38 -1.05
CA VAL A 180 7.19 13.10 0.16
C VAL A 180 8.47 12.49 0.72
N LEU A 181 9.50 13.31 0.85
CA LEU A 181 10.78 12.94 1.44
C LEU A 181 10.74 13.14 2.96
N PHE A 182 11.19 12.14 3.72
CA PHE A 182 11.63 12.32 5.10
C PHE A 182 13.14 12.50 5.12
N ASP A 183 13.66 13.52 5.82
CA ASP A 183 15.09 13.79 5.95
C ASP A 183 15.52 13.92 7.43
N GLN A 184 16.22 12.89 7.92
CA GLN A 184 16.62 12.75 9.31
C GLN A 184 17.56 13.87 9.82
N ASP A 185 18.43 14.41 8.97
CA ASP A 185 19.52 15.31 9.42
C ASP A 185 19.12 16.80 9.40
N ASN A 186 17.95 17.15 8.86
CA ASN A 186 17.47 18.52 8.84
C ASN A 186 16.74 18.88 10.14
N LEU A 187 17.51 19.07 11.23
CA LEU A 187 16.97 19.59 12.49
C LEU A 187 16.96 21.12 12.47
N SER A 188 15.79 21.70 12.18
CA SER A 188 15.56 23.13 12.37
C SER A 188 14.87 23.36 13.71
N GLU A 189 15.64 23.75 14.75
CA GLU A 189 15.09 24.24 16.02
C GLU A 189 14.41 25.62 15.83
N ARG A 190 13.21 25.63 15.25
CA ARG A 190 12.36 26.83 15.14
C ARG A 190 11.11 26.68 16.01
N PRO A 191 10.61 27.77 16.62
CA PRO A 191 9.35 27.72 17.37
C PRO A 191 8.12 27.41 16.51
N LEU A 192 8.17 27.73 15.21
CA LEU A 192 7.13 27.41 14.23
C LEU A 192 7.77 26.94 12.93
N ALA A 193 7.11 26.00 12.25
CA ALA A 193 7.43 25.58 10.90
C ALA A 193 7.39 26.77 9.92
N ARG A 194 8.13 26.72 8.80
CA ARG A 194 8.20 27.85 7.85
C ARG A 194 6.83 28.24 7.30
N GLN A 195 6.06 27.26 6.88
CA GLN A 195 4.73 27.49 6.29
C GLN A 195 3.75 28.05 7.34
N GLN A 196 3.82 27.57 8.58
CA GLN A 196 3.02 28.11 9.68
C GLN A 196 3.42 29.56 10.01
N ALA A 197 4.72 29.86 10.03
CA ALA A 197 5.21 31.22 10.24
C ALA A 197 4.79 32.17 9.11
N ALA A 198 4.85 31.72 7.85
CA ALA A 198 4.37 32.47 6.70
C ALA A 198 2.86 32.73 6.79
N ALA A 199 2.07 31.70 7.08
CA ALA A 199 0.63 31.83 7.26
C ALA A 199 0.29 32.78 8.43
N LEU A 200 0.98 32.65 9.56
CA LEU A 200 0.79 33.56 10.70
C LEU A 200 1.11 35.01 10.33
N ARG A 201 2.22 35.23 9.62
CA ARG A 201 2.59 36.56 9.13
C ARG A 201 1.51 37.13 8.22
N ASP A 202 1.04 36.36 7.25
CA ASP A 202 0.04 36.82 6.28
C ASP A 202 -1.30 37.13 6.97
N GLN A 203 -1.69 36.32 7.96
CA GLN A 203 -2.87 36.57 8.79
C GLN A 203 -2.72 37.80 9.68
N VAL A 204 -1.54 38.02 10.26
CA VAL A 204 -1.24 39.24 11.03
C VAL A 204 -1.28 40.46 10.12
N VAL A 205 -0.72 40.39 8.90
CA VAL A 205 -0.80 41.47 7.92
C VAL A 205 -2.26 41.75 7.54
N ALA A 206 -3.08 40.72 7.34
CA ALA A 206 -4.51 40.85 7.06
C ALA A 206 -5.27 41.48 8.24
N LEU A 207 -5.01 41.03 9.47
CA LEU A 207 -5.55 41.62 10.71
C LEU A 207 -5.17 43.10 10.80
N LEU A 208 -3.89 43.41 10.58
CA LEU A 208 -3.42 44.78 10.57
C LEU A 208 -4.14 45.56 9.50
N ARG A 209 -4.45 45.02 8.31
CA ARG A 209 -5.18 45.67 7.20
C ARG A 209 -6.72 45.63 7.31
N ASP A 210 -7.28 45.02 8.35
CA ASP A 210 -8.72 44.76 8.41
C ASP A 210 -9.58 46.05 8.40
N PRO A 211 -10.52 46.21 7.44
CA PRO A 211 -11.35 47.41 7.31
C PRO A 211 -12.51 47.47 8.32
N SER A 212 -12.83 46.38 9.01
CA SER A 212 -13.92 46.30 9.99
C SER A 212 -13.55 46.79 11.39
N LEU A 213 -12.38 47.40 11.55
CA LEU A 213 -12.01 48.10 12.78
C LEU A 213 -13.09 49.17 13.09
N PRO A 214 -13.69 49.16 14.29
CA PRO A 214 -14.71 50.16 14.62
C PRO A 214 -14.14 51.59 14.54
N PRO A 215 -14.76 52.51 13.76
CA PRO A 215 -14.24 53.87 13.57
C PRO A 215 -14.04 54.65 14.87
N THR A 216 -14.86 54.34 15.89
CA THR A 216 -14.79 54.93 17.24
C THR A 216 -13.48 54.60 17.98
N HIS A 217 -12.79 53.54 17.60
CA HIS A 217 -11.58 53.04 18.25
C HIS A 217 -10.31 53.22 17.39
N ALA A 218 -10.43 53.80 16.20
CA ALA A 218 -9.30 53.99 15.27
C ALA A 218 -8.12 54.76 15.89
N ARG A 219 -8.38 55.79 16.71
CA ARG A 219 -7.32 56.53 17.42
C ARG A 219 -6.58 55.70 18.47
N GLN A 220 -7.31 54.88 19.23
CA GLN A 220 -6.70 53.99 20.24
C GLN A 220 -5.86 52.90 19.56
N PHE A 221 -6.35 52.37 18.44
CA PHE A 221 -5.63 51.39 17.63
C PHE A 221 -4.37 51.99 16.98
N ALA A 222 -4.45 53.19 16.42
CA ALA A 222 -3.29 53.89 15.86
C ALA A 222 -2.21 54.17 16.91
N GLY A 223 -2.60 54.65 18.10
CA GLY A 223 -1.65 54.86 19.21
C GLY A 223 -0.98 53.57 19.71
N MET A 224 -1.70 52.44 19.64
CA MET A 224 -1.13 51.11 19.91
C MET A 224 -0.13 50.70 18.83
N MET A 225 -0.45 50.88 17.54
CA MET A 225 0.48 50.60 16.43
C MET A 225 1.76 51.42 16.55
N ASP A 226 1.65 52.71 16.89
CA ASP A 226 2.79 53.58 17.15
C ASP A 226 3.66 53.07 18.30
N ALA A 227 3.04 52.56 19.39
CA ALA A 227 3.76 52.00 20.51
C ALA A 227 4.50 50.70 20.13
N ILE A 228 3.85 49.81 19.38
CA ILE A 228 4.45 48.56 18.91
C ILE A 228 5.62 48.87 17.96
N ALA A 229 5.42 49.76 16.98
CA ALA A 229 6.45 50.15 16.02
C ALA A 229 7.72 50.71 16.69
N ARG A 230 7.60 51.42 17.83
CA ARG A 230 8.76 51.90 18.60
C ARG A 230 9.53 50.79 19.34
N THR A 231 8.88 49.66 19.61
CA THR A 231 9.48 48.54 20.36
C THR A 231 10.08 47.46 19.47
N VAL A 232 9.69 47.40 18.19
CA VAL A 232 10.24 46.45 17.23
C VAL A 232 11.58 46.98 16.67
N PRO A 233 12.73 46.33 16.95
CA PRO A 233 14.06 46.93 16.74
C PRO A 233 14.41 47.32 15.30
N THR A 234 13.76 46.71 14.32
CA THR A 234 14.00 46.88 12.87
C THR A 234 13.16 47.98 12.23
N ILE A 235 12.18 48.54 12.94
CA ILE A 235 11.27 49.56 12.43
C ILE A 235 11.76 50.92 12.95
N GLY A 236 12.66 51.57 12.20
CA GLY A 236 13.25 52.85 12.58
C GLY A 236 12.23 54.00 12.75
N GLU A 237 12.68 55.12 13.33
CA GLU A 237 11.88 56.35 13.47
C GLU A 237 11.67 56.99 12.09
N SER A 238 10.46 56.85 11.54
CA SER A 238 10.06 57.36 10.22
C SER A 238 8.72 58.07 10.33
N THR A 239 8.50 59.09 9.48
CA THR A 239 7.31 59.96 9.46
C THR A 239 6.07 59.34 8.80
N GLY A 240 6.11 58.05 8.42
CA GLY A 240 4.96 57.33 7.85
C GLY A 240 4.04 56.71 8.90
N ASP A 241 2.80 56.40 8.51
CA ASP A 241 1.83 55.71 9.37
C ASP A 241 2.42 54.41 9.94
N ALA A 242 2.35 54.23 11.26
CA ALA A 242 2.98 53.09 11.92
C ALA A 242 2.42 51.74 11.49
N ARG A 243 1.13 51.67 11.13
CA ARG A 243 0.50 50.45 10.61
C ARG A 243 1.16 50.04 9.30
N ASP A 244 1.31 50.97 8.36
CA ASP A 244 1.92 50.70 7.05
C ASP A 244 3.39 50.32 7.18
N ARG A 245 4.12 50.94 8.13
CA ARG A 245 5.51 50.57 8.43
C ARG A 245 5.64 49.17 9.01
N LEU A 246 4.76 48.78 9.94
CA LEU A 246 4.71 47.42 10.49
C LEU A 246 4.41 46.39 9.41
N VAL A 247 3.43 46.66 8.57
CA VAL A 247 3.05 45.81 7.45
C VAL A 247 4.20 45.67 6.44
N ALA A 248 4.84 46.77 6.03
CA ALA A 248 5.97 46.72 5.11
C ALA A 248 7.17 45.94 5.69
N ALA A 249 7.41 46.07 7.01
CA ALA A 249 8.47 45.32 7.69
C ALA A 249 8.17 43.82 7.77
N LEU A 250 6.90 43.44 8.00
CA LEU A 250 6.45 42.05 7.96
C LEU A 250 6.58 41.48 6.54
N ASP A 251 6.05 42.18 5.53
CA ASP A 251 6.12 41.77 4.11
C ASP A 251 7.57 41.58 3.63
N SER A 252 8.53 42.32 4.21
CA SER A 252 9.95 42.26 3.87
C SER A 252 10.77 41.27 4.70
N GLU A 253 10.20 40.67 5.76
CA GLU A 253 10.92 39.73 6.62
C GLU A 253 11.09 38.37 5.90
N PRO A 254 12.33 37.90 5.69
CA PRO A 254 12.57 36.63 5.00
C PRO A 254 12.20 35.45 5.92
N VAL A 255 11.15 34.71 5.55
CA VAL A 255 10.66 33.53 6.29
C VAL A 255 11.50 32.28 5.98
N ASP A 256 12.14 32.26 4.80
CA ASP A 256 12.84 31.07 4.29
C ASP A 256 14.29 30.91 4.76
N ASN A 257 14.88 31.94 5.37
CA ASN A 257 16.28 31.88 5.77
C ASN A 257 16.47 31.17 7.12
N PRO A 258 17.11 29.98 7.17
CA PRO A 258 17.29 29.21 8.41
C PRO A 258 18.15 29.89 9.47
N ARG A 259 18.89 30.95 9.12
CA ARG A 259 19.73 31.71 10.06
C ARG A 259 19.06 32.96 10.62
N HIS A 260 17.86 33.31 10.18
CA HIS A 260 17.15 34.50 10.65
C HIS A 260 16.10 34.16 11.71
N ARG A 261 16.15 34.87 12.83
CA ARG A 261 15.06 34.88 13.81
C ARG A 261 13.96 35.81 13.29
N LEU A 262 12.71 35.34 13.30
CA LEU A 262 11.50 36.10 12.92
C LEU A 262 11.21 37.21 13.94
N THR A 263 12.11 38.19 13.99
CA THR A 263 12.19 39.20 15.04
C THR A 263 11.09 40.25 14.87
N VAL A 264 10.65 40.50 13.62
CA VAL A 264 9.55 41.42 13.33
C VAL A 264 8.22 40.77 13.69
N LEU A 265 7.93 39.59 13.14
CA LEU A 265 6.68 38.87 13.43
C LEU A 265 6.47 38.67 14.94
N TYR A 266 7.43 38.08 15.65
CA TYR A 266 7.30 37.85 17.08
C TYR A 266 7.24 39.15 17.90
N GLY A 267 7.96 40.19 17.46
CA GLY A 267 7.90 41.51 18.10
C GLY A 267 6.51 42.15 17.99
N VAL A 268 5.88 42.05 16.82
CA VAL A 268 4.51 42.54 16.58
C VAL A 268 3.50 41.77 17.41
N LEU A 269 3.55 40.43 17.38
CA LEU A 269 2.65 39.57 18.16
C LEU A 269 2.73 39.86 19.65
N LEU A 270 3.94 39.89 20.21
CA LEU A 270 4.16 40.22 21.62
C LEU A 270 3.67 41.63 21.96
N GLY A 271 3.83 42.58 21.04
CA GLY A 271 3.30 43.94 21.17
C GLY A 271 1.77 43.98 21.24
N LEU A 272 1.10 43.23 20.38
CA LEU A 272 -0.37 43.10 20.36
C LEU A 272 -0.88 42.46 21.66
N GLU A 273 -0.27 41.34 22.08
CA GLU A 273 -0.65 40.63 23.30
C GLU A 273 -0.49 41.48 24.57
N ARG A 274 0.65 42.20 24.68
CA ARG A 274 0.90 43.10 25.81
C ARG A 274 -0.05 44.28 25.86
N ALA A 275 -0.56 44.71 24.71
CA ALA A 275 -1.50 45.82 24.65
C ALA A 275 -2.91 45.42 25.12
N LEU A 276 -3.33 44.16 24.94
CA LEU A 276 -4.69 43.67 25.24
C LEU A 276 -5.25 44.09 26.60
N PRO A 277 -4.53 43.95 27.74
CA PRO A 277 -5.05 44.34 29.06
C PRO A 277 -5.39 45.83 29.18
N GLY A 278 -4.69 46.68 28.42
CA GLY A 278 -4.86 48.14 28.43
C GLY A 278 -5.95 48.67 27.50
N LEU A 279 -6.57 47.83 26.67
CA LEU A 279 -7.60 48.24 25.71
C LEU A 279 -9.00 48.30 26.33
N GLY A 280 -9.89 49.13 25.77
CA GLY A 280 -11.31 49.13 26.14
C GLY A 280 -11.99 47.82 25.72
N ALA A 281 -13.03 47.38 26.44
CA ALA A 281 -13.64 46.06 26.26
C ALA A 281 -14.04 45.71 24.79
N PRO A 282 -14.66 46.62 24.00
CA PRO A 282 -15.02 46.31 22.61
C PRO A 282 -13.80 46.07 21.71
N LEU A 283 -12.77 46.93 21.80
CA LEU A 283 -11.55 46.79 21.01
C LEU A 283 -10.71 45.57 21.48
N ARG A 284 -10.73 45.28 22.77
CA ARG A 284 -10.07 44.09 23.33
C ARG A 284 -10.67 42.80 22.80
N SER A 285 -12.00 42.65 22.83
CA SER A 285 -12.68 41.47 22.26
C SER A 285 -12.37 41.33 20.78
N TRP A 286 -12.58 42.41 20.02
CA TRP A 286 -12.29 42.45 18.59
C TRP A 286 -10.87 42.01 18.24
N LEU A 287 -9.86 42.52 18.97
CA LEU A 287 -8.47 42.18 18.73
C LEU A 287 -8.14 40.76 19.19
N ALA A 288 -8.61 40.34 20.37
CA ALA A 288 -8.35 39.01 20.92
C ALA A 288 -8.94 37.92 20.02
N ASP A 289 -10.20 38.08 19.60
CA ASP A 289 -10.91 37.11 18.75
C ASP A 289 -10.17 36.93 17.41
N ARG A 290 -9.71 38.03 16.80
CA ARG A 290 -8.96 37.94 15.54
C ARG A 290 -7.53 37.47 15.70
N LEU A 291 -6.83 37.88 16.76
CA LEU A 291 -5.47 37.42 17.02
C LEU A 291 -5.47 35.91 17.29
N HIS A 292 -6.43 35.39 18.05
CA HIS A 292 -6.64 33.94 18.18
C HIS A 292 -6.94 33.30 16.81
N GLY A 293 -7.82 33.91 16.00
CA GLY A 293 -8.06 33.45 14.63
C GLY A 293 -6.80 33.40 13.76
N CYS A 294 -5.87 34.33 13.91
CA CYS A 294 -4.57 34.29 13.23
C CYS A 294 -3.73 33.08 13.67
N TYR A 295 -3.69 32.79 14.98
CA TYR A 295 -3.00 31.61 15.51
C TYR A 295 -3.65 30.32 15.04
N ASP A 296 -4.98 30.22 15.12
CA ASP A 296 -5.74 29.04 14.66
C ASP A 296 -5.48 28.76 13.18
N ALA A 297 -5.50 29.79 12.34
CA ALA A 297 -5.19 29.66 10.92
C ALA A 297 -3.74 29.20 10.66
N ALA A 298 -2.78 29.69 11.45
CA ALA A 298 -1.38 29.27 11.34
C ALA A 298 -1.17 27.82 11.79
N PHE A 299 -1.76 27.41 12.91
CA PHE A 299 -1.66 26.04 13.43
C PHE A 299 -2.45 25.02 12.61
N ALA A 300 -3.44 25.46 11.81
CA ALA A 300 -4.12 24.61 10.85
C ALA A 300 -3.22 24.19 9.67
N VAL A 301 -2.16 24.96 9.38
CA VAL A 301 -1.14 24.61 8.39
C VAL A 301 -0.25 23.50 8.97
N PRO A 302 -0.08 22.36 8.26
CA PRO A 302 0.81 21.30 8.71
C PRO A 302 2.26 21.78 8.86
N GLY A 303 2.89 21.48 10.00
CA GLY A 303 4.28 21.84 10.29
C GLY A 303 5.31 20.93 9.63
N LEU A 304 5.18 20.66 8.33
CA LEU A 304 5.90 19.59 7.62
C LEU A 304 7.42 19.65 7.81
N ASP A 305 8.04 20.80 7.60
CA ASP A 305 9.49 20.94 7.70
C ASP A 305 10.01 20.85 9.15
N GLY A 306 9.22 21.30 10.14
CA GLY A 306 9.47 21.04 11.56
C GLY A 306 9.40 19.56 11.92
N LEU A 307 8.64 18.78 11.14
CA LEU A 307 8.54 17.33 11.25
C LEU A 307 9.46 16.58 10.26
N GLN A 308 10.39 17.29 9.60
CA GLN A 308 11.34 16.73 8.64
C GLN A 308 10.69 16.09 7.40
N LEU A 309 9.50 16.54 7.04
CA LEU A 309 8.74 16.09 5.86
C LEU A 309 8.82 17.16 4.77
N PHE A 310 9.20 16.76 3.57
CA PHE A 310 9.38 17.64 2.42
C PHE A 310 8.60 17.10 1.22
N PRO A 311 7.45 17.70 0.87
CA PRO A 311 6.80 17.44 -0.40
C PRO A 311 7.79 17.70 -1.54
N VAL A 312 8.00 16.70 -2.40
CA VAL A 312 8.98 16.78 -3.47
C VAL A 312 8.43 17.67 -4.58
N GLU A 313 9.25 18.56 -5.11
CA GLU A 313 8.93 19.30 -6.33
C GLU A 313 9.09 18.37 -7.53
N LEU A 314 7.97 17.84 -8.03
CA LEU A 314 7.94 16.85 -9.11
C LEU A 314 7.92 17.51 -10.49
N ASP A 315 7.35 18.72 -10.60
CA ASP A 315 7.37 19.54 -11.81
C ASP A 315 8.24 20.77 -11.62
N ALA A 316 9.47 20.71 -12.13
CA ALA A 316 10.44 21.80 -12.06
C ALA A 316 10.04 23.04 -12.89
N ALA A 317 9.10 22.93 -13.83
CA ALA A 317 8.64 24.06 -14.64
C ALA A 317 7.63 24.93 -13.87
N THR A 318 6.76 24.29 -13.09
CA THR A 318 5.69 24.97 -12.34
C THR A 318 5.96 25.08 -10.84
N GLY A 319 6.98 24.39 -10.32
CA GLY A 319 7.17 24.21 -8.89
C GLY A 319 6.14 23.26 -8.26
N GLY A 320 5.50 22.42 -9.07
CA GLY A 320 4.38 21.57 -8.65
C GLY A 320 4.82 20.37 -7.81
N HIS A 321 4.06 20.07 -6.75
CA HIS A 321 4.25 18.89 -5.89
C HIS A 321 3.41 17.67 -6.31
N GLU A 322 2.64 17.80 -7.39
CA GLU A 322 1.81 16.75 -7.95
C GLU A 322 2.06 16.62 -9.46
N LEU A 323 2.03 15.40 -9.96
CA LEU A 323 2.07 15.11 -11.40
C LEU A 323 0.87 14.25 -11.79
N PRO A 324 0.28 14.45 -12.99
CA PRO A 324 -0.67 13.50 -13.53
C PRO A 324 -0.06 12.11 -13.65
N SER A 325 -0.82 11.07 -13.31
CA SER A 325 -0.41 9.65 -13.43
C SER A 325 -0.50 9.13 -14.87
N ARG A 326 -0.39 10.02 -15.85
CA ARG A 326 -0.31 9.66 -17.26
C ARG A 326 1.13 9.29 -17.58
N ILE A 327 1.33 8.06 -18.02
CA ILE A 327 2.65 7.57 -18.42
C ILE A 327 2.82 7.81 -19.91
N GLU A 328 3.87 8.55 -20.26
CA GLU A 328 4.34 8.72 -21.63
C GLU A 328 5.58 7.85 -21.84
N VAL A 329 5.56 6.97 -22.84
CA VAL A 329 6.73 6.16 -23.19
C VAL A 329 7.67 6.98 -24.07
N THR A 330 8.89 7.22 -23.58
CA THR A 330 9.93 8.03 -24.25
C THR A 330 11.04 7.18 -24.86
N GLY A 331 11.16 5.91 -24.47
CA GLY A 331 12.06 4.92 -25.05
C GLY A 331 11.74 3.51 -24.57
N ILE A 332 12.14 2.48 -25.32
CA ILE A 332 11.85 1.06 -25.01
C ILE A 332 13.09 0.19 -24.76
N ALA A 333 14.30 0.70 -25.02
CA ALA A 333 15.56 -0.02 -24.81
C ALA A 333 16.69 0.92 -24.36
N PRO A 334 16.79 1.23 -23.04
CA PRO A 334 15.95 0.76 -21.95
C PRO A 334 14.55 1.41 -21.94
N LEU A 335 13.58 0.76 -21.28
CA LEU A 335 12.26 1.36 -21.06
C LEU A 335 12.43 2.65 -20.25
N ALA A 336 12.05 3.77 -20.85
CA ALA A 336 12.11 5.09 -20.25
C ALA A 336 10.73 5.74 -20.37
N VAL A 337 10.26 6.31 -19.27
CA VAL A 337 8.94 6.94 -19.21
C VAL A 337 9.03 8.33 -18.60
N GLN A 338 8.04 9.15 -18.92
CA GLN A 338 7.83 10.43 -18.28
C GLN A 338 6.40 10.50 -17.75
N LEU A 339 6.24 11.10 -16.57
CA LEU A 339 4.95 11.59 -16.10
C LEU A 339 4.87 13.06 -16.50
N SER A 340 3.88 13.43 -17.31
CA SER A 340 3.76 14.78 -17.87
C SER A 340 2.34 15.34 -17.73
N ALA A 341 2.25 16.65 -17.53
CA ALA A 341 1.01 17.39 -17.72
C ALA A 341 0.59 17.39 -19.19
N ASP A 342 -0.71 17.46 -19.45
CA ASP A 342 -1.26 17.69 -20.78
C ASP A 342 -0.65 18.99 -21.36
N ASP A 343 0.20 18.89 -22.38
CA ASP A 343 0.64 20.05 -23.15
C ASP A 343 0.27 19.94 -24.64
N ASP A 344 -0.24 21.07 -25.12
CA ASP A 344 -0.76 21.46 -26.43
C ASP A 344 -1.98 20.70 -27.01
N PRO A 345 -3.20 21.28 -26.98
CA PRO A 345 -4.39 20.73 -27.66
C PRO A 345 -4.24 20.63 -29.19
N SER A 346 -3.16 21.18 -29.76
CA SER A 346 -2.83 21.10 -31.19
C SER A 346 -1.83 20.00 -31.56
N ALA A 347 -1.21 19.31 -30.60
CA ALA A 347 -0.32 18.18 -30.88
C ALA A 347 -1.16 16.95 -31.29
N GLU A 348 -0.84 16.34 -32.44
CA GLU A 348 -1.44 15.07 -32.84
C GLU A 348 -1.14 14.01 -31.77
N PRO A 349 -2.15 13.32 -31.21
CA PRO A 349 -1.92 12.25 -30.26
C PRO A 349 -1.14 11.14 -30.98
N ALA A 350 0.13 10.95 -30.61
CA ALA A 350 0.90 9.80 -31.05
C ALA A 350 0.25 8.54 -30.45
N LEU A 351 -0.47 7.77 -31.29
CA LEU A 351 -1.22 6.58 -30.88
C LEU A 351 -0.35 5.63 -30.06
N GLY A 352 -0.88 5.16 -28.91
CA GLY A 352 -0.22 4.17 -28.06
C GLY A 352 0.99 4.68 -27.26
N ARG A 353 1.26 5.99 -27.27
CA ARG A 353 2.35 6.63 -26.49
C ARG A 353 1.96 6.93 -25.04
N TYR A 354 0.67 7.16 -24.79
CA TYR A 354 0.15 7.59 -23.49
C TYR A 354 -0.70 6.50 -22.83
N HIS A 355 -0.51 6.31 -21.53
CA HIS A 355 -1.24 5.34 -20.74
C HIS A 355 -1.83 5.98 -19.47
N HIS A 356 -3.09 5.64 -19.17
CA HIS A 356 -3.87 6.21 -18.07
C HIS A 356 -4.40 5.11 -17.14
N GLY A 357 -4.69 5.45 -15.88
CA GLY A 357 -5.39 4.56 -14.94
C GLY A 357 -4.66 3.26 -14.60
N LEU A 358 -3.38 3.13 -14.93
CA LEU A 358 -2.63 1.86 -14.90
C LEU A 358 -2.61 1.20 -13.50
N LYS A 359 -2.72 1.98 -12.43
CA LYS A 359 -2.84 1.46 -11.06
C LYS A 359 -3.96 0.41 -10.90
N GLN A 360 -5.08 0.56 -11.63
CA GLN A 360 -6.20 -0.41 -11.61
C GLN A 360 -5.86 -1.74 -12.31
N TYR A 361 -4.81 -1.75 -13.11
CA TYR A 361 -4.36 -2.89 -13.90
C TYR A 361 -3.09 -3.54 -13.34
N LEU A 362 -2.60 -3.09 -12.17
CA LEU A 362 -1.42 -3.65 -11.53
C LEU A 362 -1.52 -5.17 -11.37
N GLY A 363 -0.49 -5.89 -11.82
CA GLY A 363 -0.42 -7.33 -11.90
C GLY A 363 -1.06 -7.94 -13.14
N LYS A 364 -1.75 -7.19 -14.01
CA LYS A 364 -2.31 -7.73 -15.27
C LYS A 364 -1.24 -7.76 -16.38
N PRO A 365 -1.10 -8.89 -17.10
CA PRO A 365 -0.34 -8.90 -18.34
C PRO A 365 -1.19 -8.24 -19.44
N GLN A 366 -0.90 -6.99 -19.79
CA GLN A 366 -1.46 -6.34 -20.99
C GLN A 366 -0.43 -5.44 -21.66
N GLY A 367 -0.51 -5.34 -23.00
CA GLY A 367 0.00 -4.20 -23.77
C GLY A 367 1.06 -4.51 -24.83
N ARG A 368 0.77 -4.14 -26.09
CA ARG A 368 1.78 -3.82 -27.12
C ARG A 368 1.96 -2.30 -27.10
N ILE A 369 3.19 -1.82 -27.01
CA ILE A 369 3.59 -0.41 -27.02
C ILE A 369 4.30 -0.11 -28.34
N VAL A 370 4.07 1.08 -28.88
CA VAL A 370 4.77 1.58 -30.06
C VAL A 370 5.88 2.52 -29.62
N ASP A 371 7.11 2.26 -30.06
CA ASP A 371 8.26 3.12 -29.83
C ASP A 371 8.07 4.47 -30.53
N ALA A 372 8.12 5.56 -29.75
CA ALA A 372 7.91 6.92 -30.25
C ALA A 372 9.04 7.43 -31.18
N GLY A 373 10.24 6.87 -31.09
CA GLY A 373 11.40 7.26 -31.90
C GLY A 373 11.58 6.43 -33.17
N THR A 374 11.14 5.17 -33.15
CA THR A 374 11.38 4.21 -34.25
C THR A 374 10.10 3.74 -34.96
N GLY A 375 8.93 3.91 -34.33
CA GLY A 375 7.65 3.36 -34.79
C GLY A 375 7.53 1.83 -34.61
N GLU A 376 8.53 1.19 -33.99
CA GLU A 376 8.56 -0.26 -33.81
C GLU A 376 7.63 -0.69 -32.65
N THR A 377 6.84 -1.74 -32.85
CA THR A 377 5.89 -2.21 -31.83
C THR A 377 6.50 -3.31 -30.97
N THR A 378 6.76 -3.01 -29.69
CA THR A 378 7.27 -3.97 -28.70
C THR A 378 6.21 -4.28 -27.64
N THR A 379 6.17 -5.52 -27.12
CA THR A 379 5.24 -5.86 -26.02
C THR A 379 5.89 -5.47 -24.70
N VAL A 380 5.26 -4.57 -23.95
CA VAL A 380 5.71 -4.10 -22.63
C VAL A 380 4.53 -4.27 -21.70
N SER A 381 4.75 -4.89 -20.54
CA SER A 381 3.66 -5.14 -19.60
C SER A 381 3.27 -3.86 -18.84
N THR A 382 2.02 -3.79 -18.38
CA THR A 382 1.58 -2.75 -17.44
C THR A 382 2.47 -2.66 -16.20
N ASP A 383 2.96 -3.80 -15.72
CA ASP A 383 3.87 -3.85 -14.58
C ASP A 383 5.20 -3.15 -14.88
N ASP A 384 5.77 -3.35 -16.08
CA ASP A 384 7.01 -2.66 -16.51
C ASP A 384 6.78 -1.13 -16.58
N LEU A 385 5.60 -0.69 -17.03
CA LEU A 385 5.24 0.73 -17.07
C LEU A 385 5.10 1.33 -15.67
N ILE A 386 4.45 0.62 -14.74
CA ILE A 386 4.30 1.06 -13.35
C ILE A 386 5.66 1.09 -12.65
N GLU A 387 6.50 0.07 -12.86
CA GLU A 387 7.89 0.03 -12.38
C GLU A 387 8.66 1.26 -12.86
N ALA A 388 8.58 1.57 -14.16
CA ALA A 388 9.25 2.74 -14.74
C ALA A 388 8.71 4.08 -14.19
N ALA A 389 7.40 4.21 -13.95
CA ALA A 389 6.82 5.42 -13.37
C ALA A 389 7.18 5.63 -11.90
N LEU A 390 7.19 4.57 -11.10
CA LEU A 390 7.65 4.63 -9.71
C LEU A 390 9.14 5.03 -9.66
N TRP A 391 9.94 4.50 -10.58
CA TRP A 391 11.34 4.90 -10.72
C TRP A 391 11.52 6.35 -11.10
N PHE A 392 10.75 6.86 -12.06
CA PHE A 392 10.75 8.27 -12.43
C PHE A 392 10.51 9.17 -11.20
N LEU A 393 9.57 8.81 -10.30
CA LEU A 393 9.31 9.57 -9.07
C LEU A 393 10.50 9.52 -8.09
N ILE A 394 11.21 8.39 -8.00
CA ILE A 394 12.43 8.25 -7.19
C ILE A 394 13.54 9.12 -7.76
N GLU A 395 13.78 9.09 -9.07
CA GLU A 395 14.80 9.92 -9.73
C GLU A 395 14.51 11.41 -9.54
N ARG A 396 13.24 11.83 -9.65
CA ARG A 396 12.84 13.21 -9.34
C ARG A 396 13.08 13.60 -7.89
N THR A 397 12.96 12.64 -6.97
CA THR A 397 13.28 12.89 -5.56
C THR A 397 14.80 12.98 -5.33
N ASP A 398 15.61 12.13 -5.98
CA ASP A 398 17.08 12.24 -5.96
C ASP A 398 17.55 13.59 -6.54
N ASP A 399 16.93 14.05 -7.65
CA ASP A 399 17.19 15.36 -8.25
C ASP A 399 16.83 16.51 -7.30
N PHE A 400 15.67 16.42 -6.63
CA PHE A 400 15.24 17.38 -5.62
C PHE A 400 16.23 17.46 -4.45
N ILE A 401 16.72 16.32 -3.95
CA ILE A 401 17.76 16.26 -2.92
C ILE A 401 19.04 16.95 -3.40
N ALA A 402 19.49 16.63 -4.61
CA ALA A 402 20.71 17.18 -5.20
C ALA A 402 20.63 18.71 -5.41
N ALA A 403 19.44 19.24 -5.70
CA ALA A 403 19.19 20.67 -5.85
C ALA A 403 19.23 21.46 -4.53
N HIS A 404 19.16 20.80 -3.37
CA HIS A 404 19.05 21.43 -2.05
C HIS A 404 20.19 21.07 -1.05
N PRO A 405 21.49 21.13 -1.43
CA PRO A 405 22.61 20.55 -0.69
C PRO A 405 23.00 21.25 0.64
N GLY A 406 22.28 22.32 1.02
CA GLY A 406 22.44 23.04 2.28
C GLY A 406 21.19 23.06 3.16
N SER A 407 20.08 22.52 2.64
CA SER A 407 18.81 22.38 3.36
C SER A 407 18.45 20.91 3.58
N LEU A 408 18.98 19.99 2.76
CA LEU A 408 18.75 18.56 2.87
C LEU A 408 20.07 17.79 2.99
N ALA A 409 20.01 16.60 3.59
CA ALA A 409 21.09 15.64 3.60
C ALA A 409 21.46 15.21 2.18
N ARG A 410 22.73 14.86 1.97
CA ARG A 410 23.20 14.39 0.66
C ARG A 410 23.11 12.89 0.58
N GLY A 411 22.85 12.40 -0.62
CA GLY A 411 22.95 10.98 -0.95
C GLY A 411 21.81 10.53 -1.84
N ARG A 412 21.86 9.26 -2.24
CA ARG A 412 20.81 8.62 -3.04
C ARG A 412 19.84 7.86 -2.15
N LEU A 413 18.55 7.90 -2.48
CA LEU A 413 17.55 7.10 -1.79
C LEU A 413 17.81 5.59 -1.89
N ASN A 414 17.58 4.88 -0.80
CA ASN A 414 17.66 3.42 -0.73
C ASN A 414 16.43 2.76 -0.05
N GLN A 415 15.49 3.58 0.44
CA GLN A 415 14.26 3.14 1.08
C GLN A 415 13.06 3.89 0.51
N ALA A 416 11.95 3.17 0.28
CA ALA A 416 10.66 3.77 -0.04
C ALA A 416 9.50 3.17 0.77
N VAL A 417 8.49 4.00 1.01
CA VAL A 417 7.18 3.63 1.54
C VAL A 417 6.17 3.77 0.41
N LEU A 418 5.40 2.71 0.13
CA LEU A 418 4.44 2.69 -0.98
C LEU A 418 3.03 2.48 -0.44
N THR A 419 2.13 3.40 -0.79
CA THR A 419 0.70 3.26 -0.47
C THR A 419 -0.04 2.51 -1.57
N TYR A 420 -1.13 1.85 -1.20
CA TYR A 420 -1.97 1.06 -2.11
C TYR A 420 -3.44 1.17 -1.71
N PRO A 421 -4.39 0.84 -2.62
CA PRO A 421 -5.81 0.97 -2.32
C PRO A 421 -6.23 0.05 -1.18
N THR A 422 -7.06 0.55 -0.29
CA THR A 422 -7.52 -0.09 0.96
C THR A 422 -8.15 -1.46 0.74
N VAL A 423 -8.85 -1.63 -0.38
CA VAL A 423 -9.54 -2.88 -0.74
C VAL A 423 -8.74 -3.75 -1.71
N ALA A 424 -7.47 -3.42 -1.98
CA ALA A 424 -6.64 -4.19 -2.90
C ALA A 424 -6.30 -5.58 -2.32
N PRO A 425 -6.40 -6.65 -3.13
CA PRO A 425 -6.03 -7.99 -2.68
C PRO A 425 -4.50 -8.11 -2.46
N PRO A 426 -4.03 -9.10 -1.66
CA PRO A 426 -2.62 -9.24 -1.29
C PRO A 426 -1.66 -9.31 -2.48
N ILE A 427 -2.10 -9.88 -3.61
CA ILE A 427 -1.32 -9.97 -4.85
C ILE A 427 -0.81 -8.61 -5.34
N VAL A 428 -1.59 -7.53 -5.13
CA VAL A 428 -1.21 -6.16 -5.52
C VAL A 428 0.01 -5.70 -4.70
N ARG A 429 -0.01 -5.94 -3.39
CA ARG A 429 1.09 -5.56 -2.48
C ARG A 429 2.36 -6.33 -2.73
N HIS A 430 2.25 -7.66 -2.87
CA HIS A 430 3.40 -8.50 -3.19
C HIS A 430 4.02 -8.06 -4.51
N ARG A 431 3.19 -7.76 -5.51
CA ARG A 431 3.67 -7.32 -6.81
C ARG A 431 4.39 -5.98 -6.75
N LEU A 432 3.88 -4.99 -6.00
CA LEU A 432 4.58 -3.72 -5.78
C LEU A 432 5.96 -3.92 -5.14
N ARG A 433 6.07 -4.79 -4.12
CA ARG A 433 7.36 -5.11 -3.50
C ARG A 433 8.32 -5.79 -4.47
N GLU A 434 7.82 -6.72 -5.29
CA GLU A 434 8.62 -7.40 -6.31
C GLU A 434 9.17 -6.41 -7.34
N LEU A 435 8.31 -5.54 -7.89
CA LEU A 435 8.71 -4.53 -8.89
C LEU A 435 9.78 -3.59 -8.34
N MET A 436 9.65 -3.17 -7.07
CA MET A 436 10.56 -2.19 -6.48
C MET A 436 11.90 -2.75 -6.00
N ARG A 437 11.99 -4.09 -5.91
CA ARG A 437 13.24 -4.81 -5.66
C ARG A 437 13.90 -5.32 -6.95
N HIS A 438 13.29 -5.06 -8.11
CA HIS A 438 13.73 -5.65 -9.36
C HIS A 438 15.07 -5.05 -9.85
N PRO A 439 16.04 -5.85 -10.33
CA PRO A 439 17.38 -5.37 -10.66
C PRO A 439 17.49 -4.39 -11.84
N ARG A 440 16.41 -4.21 -12.63
CA ARG A 440 16.38 -3.23 -13.73
C ARG A 440 16.40 -1.79 -13.23
N LEU A 441 15.98 -1.56 -12.00
CA LEU A 441 16.18 -0.31 -11.28
C LEU A 441 17.66 -0.27 -10.90
N ARG A 442 18.47 0.60 -11.52
CA ARG A 442 19.92 0.68 -11.28
C ARG A 442 20.23 0.70 -9.77
N ASP A 443 20.66 -0.45 -9.26
CA ASP A 443 20.98 -0.83 -7.86
C ASP A 443 19.83 -1.13 -6.88
N GLY A 444 18.55 -1.05 -7.29
CA GLY A 444 17.36 -1.43 -6.49
C GLY A 444 17.17 -0.65 -5.17
N LEU A 445 15.96 -0.62 -4.62
CA LEU A 445 15.77 -0.19 -3.22
C LEU A 445 16.05 -1.37 -2.29
N ASP A 446 16.86 -1.15 -1.25
CA ASP A 446 17.15 -2.18 -0.24
C ASP A 446 15.91 -2.45 0.63
N LEU A 447 15.12 -1.41 0.91
CA LEU A 447 13.99 -1.45 1.82
C LEU A 447 12.74 -0.86 1.15
N VAL A 448 11.68 -1.67 1.08
CA VAL A 448 10.38 -1.27 0.54
C VAL A 448 9.32 -1.62 1.58
N GLU A 449 8.67 -0.60 2.11
CA GLU A 449 7.60 -0.72 3.11
C GLU A 449 6.23 -0.56 2.46
N THR A 450 5.32 -1.50 2.69
CA THR A 450 3.96 -1.54 2.14
C THR A 450 2.92 -1.84 3.22
N SER A 451 3.18 -1.48 4.48
CA SER A 451 2.24 -1.71 5.58
C SER A 451 1.06 -0.72 5.58
N TYR A 452 1.20 0.41 4.89
CA TYR A 452 0.21 1.50 4.91
C TYR A 452 -0.68 1.44 3.66
N ASP A 453 -1.97 1.18 3.86
CA ASP A 453 -2.98 1.46 2.83
C ASP A 453 -3.32 2.97 2.79
N GLU A 454 -4.00 3.39 1.71
CA GLU A 454 -4.33 4.79 1.45
C GLU A 454 -5.19 5.43 2.55
N ALA A 455 -6.21 4.73 3.06
CA ALA A 455 -7.10 5.28 4.09
C ALA A 455 -6.38 5.42 5.44
N VAL A 456 -5.62 4.40 5.86
CA VAL A 456 -4.81 4.46 7.10
C VAL A 456 -3.74 5.53 7.01
N ALA A 457 -3.08 5.66 5.87
CA ALA A 457 -2.11 6.72 5.64
C ALA A 457 -2.75 8.12 5.73
N ALA A 458 -3.92 8.32 5.12
CA ALA A 458 -4.66 9.57 5.22
C ALA A 458 -5.04 9.91 6.69
N VAL A 459 -5.49 8.92 7.48
CA VAL A 459 -5.75 9.11 8.93
C VAL A 459 -4.52 9.67 9.64
N MET A 460 -3.33 9.15 9.33
CA MET A 460 -2.08 9.58 9.96
C MET A 460 -1.69 11.01 9.60
N PHE A 461 -1.98 11.47 8.38
CA PHE A 461 -1.83 12.89 8.03
C PHE A 461 -2.71 13.79 8.88
N PHE A 462 -3.99 13.44 9.05
CA PHE A 462 -4.88 14.26 9.87
C PHE A 462 -4.50 14.26 11.34
N LEU A 463 -4.00 13.13 11.84
CA LEU A 463 -3.46 13.05 13.19
C LEU A 463 -2.25 13.96 13.37
N MET A 464 -1.29 13.93 12.43
CA MET A 464 -0.13 14.80 12.42
C MET A 464 -0.53 16.28 12.42
N ARG A 465 -1.44 16.66 11.50
CA ARG A 465 -1.93 18.03 11.38
C ARG A 465 -2.62 18.50 12.66
N ASP A 466 -3.39 17.61 13.29
CA ASP A 466 -4.14 17.91 14.51
C ASP A 466 -3.24 18.27 15.71
N PHE A 467 -1.97 17.85 15.70
CA PHE A 467 -0.94 18.28 16.66
C PHE A 467 -0.26 19.59 16.27
N GLY A 468 -0.49 20.12 15.07
CA GLY A 468 -0.04 21.45 14.66
C GLY A 468 1.47 21.63 14.58
N GLY A 469 2.24 20.56 14.37
CA GLY A 469 3.70 20.60 14.27
C GLY A 469 4.46 20.80 15.60
N GLU A 470 3.77 21.12 16.70
CA GLU A 470 4.34 21.23 18.05
C GLU A 470 3.51 20.44 19.06
N PHE A 471 4.03 19.28 19.47
CA PHE A 471 3.30 18.33 20.30
C PHE A 471 2.97 18.88 21.69
N GLU A 472 3.80 19.76 22.25
CA GLU A 472 3.61 20.28 23.61
C GLU A 472 2.32 21.11 23.73
N ILE A 473 1.96 21.84 22.68
CA ILE A 473 0.70 22.61 22.60
C ILE A 473 -0.42 21.76 21.97
N GLY A 474 -0.10 20.99 20.94
CA GLY A 474 -1.06 20.20 20.17
C GLY A 474 -1.86 19.20 21.01
N ILE A 475 -1.29 18.65 22.08
CA ILE A 475 -1.99 17.72 22.99
C ILE A 475 -3.24 18.37 23.62
N GLU A 476 -3.18 19.64 24.02
CA GLU A 476 -4.33 20.30 24.64
C GLU A 476 -5.45 20.53 23.62
N ALA A 477 -5.10 20.86 22.37
CA ALA A 477 -6.06 20.96 21.28
C ALA A 477 -6.72 19.60 20.97
N VAL A 478 -5.94 18.51 20.99
CA VAL A 478 -6.44 17.14 20.82
C VAL A 478 -7.38 16.76 21.97
N LYS A 479 -6.99 16.98 23.22
CA LYS A 479 -7.82 16.69 24.41
C LYS A 479 -9.15 17.44 24.39
N ALA A 480 -9.16 18.69 23.92
CA ALA A 480 -10.38 19.50 23.81
C ALA A 480 -11.38 18.92 22.79
N ARG A 481 -10.91 18.20 21.77
CA ARG A 481 -11.75 17.56 20.74
C ARG A 481 -12.17 16.14 21.11
N TYR A 482 -11.41 15.46 21.97
CA TYR A 482 -11.63 14.06 22.30
C TYR A 482 -12.58 13.92 23.50
N ARG A 483 -13.36 12.83 23.53
CA ARG A 483 -14.23 12.53 24.67
C ARG A 483 -13.40 11.93 25.80
N PHE A 484 -13.54 12.46 27.00
CA PHE A 484 -12.93 11.85 28.20
C PHE A 484 -13.64 10.51 28.52
N VAL A 485 -12.87 9.43 28.70
CA VAL A 485 -13.42 8.06 28.87
C VAL A 485 -12.91 7.31 30.11
N SER A 486 -11.81 7.73 30.73
CA SER A 486 -11.27 7.09 31.94
C SER A 486 -10.59 8.10 32.84
N GLN A 487 -10.72 7.93 34.16
CA GLN A 487 -10.01 8.72 35.17
C GLN A 487 -8.71 8.09 35.65
N SER A 488 -8.53 6.77 35.51
CA SER A 488 -7.38 6.05 36.08
C SER A 488 -6.88 4.95 35.13
N PRO A 489 -5.86 5.23 34.29
CA PRO A 489 -5.32 6.57 34.06
C PRO A 489 -6.31 7.49 33.32
N PRO A 490 -6.13 8.83 33.39
CA PRO A 490 -6.83 9.77 32.52
C PRO A 490 -6.69 9.37 31.05
N ALA A 491 -7.81 9.22 30.35
CA ALA A 491 -7.81 8.89 28.93
C ALA A 491 -8.94 9.58 28.16
N TRP A 492 -8.64 9.89 26.91
CA TRP A 492 -9.54 10.52 25.95
C TRP A 492 -9.64 9.65 24.68
N LYS A 493 -10.83 9.56 24.10
CA LYS A 493 -11.15 8.73 22.94
C LYS A 493 -11.80 9.57 21.84
N GLN A 494 -11.48 9.26 20.60
CA GLN A 494 -12.19 9.75 19.42
C GLN A 494 -12.34 8.64 18.38
N ASN A 495 -13.51 8.48 17.79
CA ASN A 495 -13.68 7.65 16.60
C ASN A 495 -13.75 8.54 15.35
N ILE A 496 -12.87 8.24 14.39
CA ILE A 496 -12.68 9.01 13.17
C ILE A 496 -12.98 8.12 11.98
N LEU A 497 -13.89 8.57 11.11
CA LEU A 497 -14.12 7.97 9.81
C LEU A 497 -13.44 8.82 8.74
N VAL A 498 -12.53 8.24 7.97
CA VAL A 498 -11.95 8.87 6.78
C VAL A 498 -12.62 8.29 5.56
N ILE A 499 -13.06 9.17 4.65
CA ILE A 499 -13.60 8.85 3.33
C ILE A 499 -12.72 9.58 2.32
N ASP A 500 -11.79 8.85 1.70
CA ASP A 500 -10.95 9.34 0.61
C ASP A 500 -11.62 8.99 -0.72
N ILE A 501 -12.08 10.01 -1.45
CA ILE A 501 -12.63 9.85 -2.80
C ILE A 501 -11.59 10.40 -3.77
N GLY A 502 -10.75 9.50 -4.25
CA GLY A 502 -9.68 9.78 -5.18
C GLY A 502 -10.18 9.96 -6.61
N GLY A 503 -9.22 9.81 -7.53
CA GLY A 503 -9.47 9.82 -8.97
C GLY A 503 -10.27 8.61 -9.43
N GLY A 504 -9.76 7.40 -9.20
CA GLY A 504 -10.40 6.15 -9.62
C GLY A 504 -10.88 5.28 -8.46
N THR A 505 -10.29 5.43 -7.28
CA THR A 505 -10.62 4.63 -6.09
C THR A 505 -11.36 5.45 -5.03
N THR A 506 -12.13 4.75 -4.22
CA THR A 506 -12.65 5.25 -2.94
C THR A 506 -12.09 4.37 -1.83
N ASP A 507 -11.56 4.99 -0.80
CA ASP A 507 -10.82 4.37 0.30
C ASP A 507 -11.40 4.85 1.63
N ILE A 508 -11.86 3.92 2.47
CA ILE A 508 -12.61 4.24 3.69
C ILE A 508 -12.00 3.50 4.88
N ALA A 509 -11.71 4.20 5.96
CA ALA A 509 -11.26 3.60 7.21
C ALA A 509 -11.95 4.22 8.43
N LEU A 510 -12.31 3.37 9.38
CA LEU A 510 -12.77 3.76 10.70
C LEU A 510 -11.68 3.46 11.71
N VAL A 511 -11.19 4.50 12.40
CA VAL A 511 -10.10 4.39 13.36
C VAL A 511 -10.54 4.97 14.71
N THR A 512 -10.25 4.23 15.79
CA THR A 512 -10.35 4.74 17.14
C THR A 512 -8.99 5.25 17.60
N MET A 513 -8.94 6.48 18.08
CA MET A 513 -7.78 7.09 18.72
C MET A 513 -7.99 7.11 20.23
N VAL A 514 -7.04 6.61 21.01
CA VAL A 514 -7.05 6.73 22.47
C VAL A 514 -5.77 7.43 22.93
N LEU A 515 -5.92 8.61 23.54
CA LEU A 515 -4.84 9.32 24.21
C LEU A 515 -4.93 9.04 25.70
N ALA A 516 -3.87 8.54 26.33
CA ALA A 516 -3.83 8.24 27.75
C ALA A 516 -2.63 8.93 28.42
N ASP A 517 -2.83 9.49 29.61
CA ASP A 517 -1.73 9.90 30.48
C ASP A 517 -1.10 8.65 31.11
N ARG A 518 0.15 8.36 30.74
CA ARG A 518 0.91 7.21 31.21
C ARG A 518 2.15 7.64 31.99
N THR A 519 2.12 8.84 32.58
CA THR A 519 3.21 9.35 33.41
C THR A 519 3.51 8.35 34.53
N ALA A 520 4.65 7.66 34.42
CA ALA A 520 5.07 6.64 35.38
C ALA A 520 5.79 7.28 36.58
N PRO A 521 5.82 6.60 37.75
CA PRO A 521 6.63 7.05 38.87
C PRO A 521 8.11 7.14 38.50
N ASP A 522 8.73 8.30 38.76
CA ASP A 522 10.17 8.54 38.52
C ASP A 522 10.90 8.69 39.86
N PRO A 523 11.78 7.74 40.25
CA PRO A 523 12.49 7.76 41.52
C PRO A 523 13.29 9.06 41.73
N GLY A 524 12.94 9.82 42.78
CA GLY A 524 13.60 11.07 43.13
C GLY A 524 13.00 12.33 42.49
N ALA A 525 11.94 12.20 41.68
CA ALA A 525 11.16 13.32 41.17
C ALA A 525 9.79 13.42 41.88
N ASP A 526 9.33 14.65 42.11
CA ASP A 526 7.97 14.91 42.57
C ASP A 526 7.02 14.94 41.36
N ILE A 527 6.50 13.77 40.98
CA ILE A 527 5.62 13.60 39.80
C ILE A 527 4.25 14.29 39.95
N GLU A 528 3.87 14.64 41.18
CA GLU A 528 2.64 15.38 41.49
C GLU A 528 2.85 16.90 41.38
N SER A 529 4.11 17.35 41.26
CA SER A 529 4.43 18.75 41.04
C SER A 529 3.78 19.27 39.76
N PRO A 530 3.14 20.46 39.77
CA PRO A 530 2.60 21.09 38.57
C PRO A 530 3.69 21.48 37.55
N TRP A 531 4.96 21.45 37.96
CA TRP A 531 6.12 21.74 37.11
C TRP A 531 6.73 20.47 36.50
N TYR A 532 6.22 19.29 36.84
CA TYR A 532 6.65 18.04 36.23
C TYR A 532 5.86 17.82 34.93
N GLY A 533 6.58 17.45 33.87
CA GLY A 533 5.98 17.20 32.55
C GLY A 533 5.06 15.98 32.55
N ARG A 534 4.26 15.83 31.50
CA ARG A 534 3.34 14.69 31.33
C ARG A 534 3.75 13.81 30.16
N TYR A 535 3.64 12.49 30.35
CA TYR A 535 3.90 11.50 29.31
C TYR A 535 2.58 10.94 28.79
N TYR A 536 2.22 11.33 27.58
CA TYR A 536 1.02 10.85 26.91
C TYR A 536 1.36 9.75 25.92
N VAL A 537 0.49 8.74 25.85
CA VAL A 537 0.54 7.68 24.84
C VAL A 537 -0.71 7.77 23.99
N LEU A 538 -0.53 7.93 22.69
CA LEU A 538 -1.60 7.84 21.71
C LEU A 538 -1.58 6.46 21.04
N THR A 539 -2.69 5.76 21.15
CA THR A 539 -2.89 4.41 20.61
C THR A 539 -3.95 4.44 19.51
N PRO A 540 -3.55 4.48 18.22
CA PRO A 540 -4.47 4.34 17.09
C PRO A 540 -4.87 2.87 16.89
N LYS A 541 -6.15 2.60 16.61
CA LYS A 541 -6.67 1.24 16.32
C LYS A 541 -7.65 1.25 15.15
N VAL A 542 -7.36 0.48 14.11
CA VAL A 542 -8.30 0.27 13.00
C VAL A 542 -9.50 -0.55 13.49
N ARG A 543 -10.70 0.00 13.37
CA ARG A 543 -11.97 -0.67 13.69
C ARG A 543 -12.54 -1.38 12.47
N GLY A 544 -12.19 -0.92 11.28
CA GLY A 544 -12.53 -1.56 10.02
C GLY A 544 -12.16 -0.68 8.83
N SER A 545 -12.19 -1.27 7.64
CA SER A 545 -11.85 -0.65 6.36
C SER A 545 -12.83 -1.09 5.26
N SER A 546 -13.09 -0.21 4.31
CA SER A 546 -13.97 -0.45 3.15
C SER A 546 -13.48 0.40 1.97
N GLY A 547 -14.19 0.35 0.85
CA GLY A 547 -13.83 1.09 -0.36
C GLY A 547 -14.22 0.37 -1.65
N HIS A 548 -13.83 0.95 -2.79
CA HIS A 548 -14.13 0.41 -4.11
C HIS A 548 -13.09 0.86 -5.15
N LEU A 549 -12.64 -0.05 -6.01
CA LEU A 549 -11.52 0.19 -6.93
C LEU A 549 -11.84 1.07 -8.15
N GLN A 550 -13.13 1.23 -8.47
CA GLN A 550 -13.62 1.98 -9.64
C GLN A 550 -14.72 3.01 -9.30
N LEU A 551 -14.86 3.37 -8.02
CA LEU A 551 -15.88 4.33 -7.57
C LEU A 551 -15.21 5.65 -7.17
N GLY A 552 -14.52 6.28 -8.12
CA GLY A 552 -13.84 7.57 -7.92
C GLY A 552 -14.40 8.70 -8.79
N GLY A 553 -13.72 9.84 -8.80
CA GLY A 553 -14.05 10.99 -9.64
C GLY A 553 -14.02 10.74 -11.15
N GLU A 554 -13.28 9.74 -11.63
CA GLU A 554 -13.21 9.28 -13.02
C GLU A 554 -14.54 8.69 -13.46
N TYR A 555 -15.17 7.85 -12.63
CA TYR A 555 -16.50 7.33 -12.93
C TYR A 555 -17.57 8.44 -12.93
N LEU A 556 -17.45 9.42 -12.04
CA LEU A 556 -18.31 10.62 -12.09
C LEU A 556 -18.10 11.41 -13.39
N THR A 557 -16.84 11.56 -13.84
CA THR A 557 -16.53 12.18 -15.13
C THR A 557 -17.12 11.38 -16.28
N LEU A 558 -17.08 10.04 -16.24
CA LEU A 558 -17.67 9.18 -17.28
C LEU A 558 -19.18 9.37 -17.40
N ARG A 559 -19.90 9.53 -16.29
CA ARG A 559 -21.32 9.89 -16.34
C ARG A 559 -21.54 11.25 -17.02
N VAL A 560 -20.74 12.26 -16.68
CA VAL A 560 -20.78 13.59 -17.33
C VAL A 560 -20.41 13.50 -18.81
N PHE A 561 -19.48 12.62 -19.17
CA PHE A 561 -19.09 12.34 -20.55
C PHE A 561 -20.26 11.80 -21.36
N HIS A 562 -20.99 10.79 -20.88
CA HIS A 562 -22.19 10.29 -21.57
C HIS A 562 -23.28 11.36 -21.68
N TRP A 563 -23.47 12.16 -20.63
CA TRP A 563 -24.44 13.25 -20.67
C TRP A 563 -24.07 14.33 -21.70
N LEU A 564 -22.80 14.75 -21.73
CA LEU A 564 -22.30 15.69 -22.72
C LEU A 564 -22.41 15.13 -24.14
N LYS A 565 -22.04 13.87 -24.35
CA LYS A 565 -22.20 13.16 -25.62
C LYS A 565 -23.65 13.23 -26.10
N ALA A 566 -24.61 12.95 -25.22
CA ALA A 566 -26.03 13.04 -25.53
C ALA A 566 -26.48 14.46 -25.89
N VAL A 567 -25.95 15.48 -25.20
CA VAL A 567 -26.25 16.88 -25.51
C VAL A 567 -25.70 17.27 -26.89
N VAL A 568 -24.47 16.86 -27.22
CA VAL A 568 -23.87 17.16 -28.53
C VAL A 568 -24.62 16.43 -29.65
N VAL A 569 -24.94 15.15 -29.45
CA VAL A 569 -25.72 14.36 -30.41
C VAL A 569 -27.12 14.95 -30.61
N ASP A 570 -27.80 15.36 -29.55
CA ASP A 570 -29.11 16.02 -29.64
C ASP A 570 -29.06 17.30 -30.50
N LEU A 571 -28.02 18.13 -30.29
CA LEU A 571 -27.79 19.34 -31.06
C LEU A 571 -27.56 19.03 -32.54
N LEU A 572 -26.77 18.01 -32.86
CA LEU A 572 -26.48 17.59 -34.24
C LEU A 572 -27.73 17.04 -34.94
N LEU A 573 -28.45 16.11 -34.31
CA LEU A 573 -29.65 15.48 -34.88
C LEU A 573 -30.80 16.48 -35.06
N THR A 574 -30.92 17.46 -34.17
CA THR A 574 -31.96 18.49 -34.25
C THR A 574 -31.62 19.57 -35.28
N THR A 575 -30.36 19.99 -35.38
CA THR A 575 -29.95 21.10 -36.25
C THR A 575 -29.66 20.64 -37.68
N PHE A 576 -29.12 19.43 -37.87
CA PHE A 576 -28.69 18.90 -39.16
C PHE A 576 -29.31 17.53 -39.50
N PRO A 577 -30.65 17.36 -39.42
CA PRO A 577 -31.28 16.05 -39.60
C PRO A 577 -31.03 15.41 -40.97
N ALA A 578 -30.77 16.21 -42.00
CA ALA A 578 -30.44 15.71 -43.34
C ALA A 578 -29.08 14.99 -43.41
N ASN A 579 -28.12 15.41 -42.59
CA ASN A 579 -26.78 14.81 -42.51
C ASN A 579 -26.78 13.50 -41.72
N TYR A 580 -27.79 13.28 -40.86
CA TYR A 580 -27.87 12.14 -39.95
C TYR A 580 -29.09 11.24 -40.22
N GLY A 581 -29.60 11.20 -41.46
CA GLY A 581 -30.80 10.43 -41.80
C GLY A 581 -30.71 8.93 -41.48
N THR A 582 -29.57 8.29 -41.78
CA THR A 582 -29.33 6.87 -41.48
C THR A 582 -29.26 6.60 -39.98
N PRO A 583 -28.43 7.33 -39.19
CA PRO A 583 -28.47 7.25 -37.73
C PRO A 583 -29.86 7.45 -37.12
N ILE A 584 -30.63 8.45 -37.59
CA ILE A 584 -31.98 8.70 -37.09
C ILE A 584 -32.87 7.47 -37.32
N GLN A 585 -32.81 6.84 -38.50
CA GLN A 585 -33.62 5.68 -38.82
C GLN A 585 -33.25 4.42 -38.02
N SER A 586 -32.01 4.31 -37.53
CA SER A 586 -31.59 3.20 -36.66
C SER A 586 -31.94 3.40 -35.19
N LEU A 587 -32.28 4.62 -34.76
CA LEU A 587 -32.66 4.89 -33.37
C LEU A 587 -33.94 4.13 -32.95
N PRO A 588 -34.03 3.59 -31.73
CA PRO A 588 -35.27 3.06 -31.19
C PRO A 588 -36.49 4.01 -31.31
N ARG A 589 -37.70 3.46 -31.45
CA ARG A 589 -38.93 4.24 -31.73
C ARG A 589 -39.26 5.30 -30.67
N ASN A 590 -38.84 5.10 -29.43
CA ASN A 590 -39.00 6.05 -28.32
C ASN A 590 -38.19 7.35 -28.50
N PHE A 591 -37.18 7.37 -29.38
CA PHE A 591 -36.40 8.58 -29.72
C PHE A 591 -36.88 9.26 -31.01
N ARG A 592 -37.92 8.70 -31.66
CA ARG A 592 -38.47 9.21 -32.91
C ARG A 592 -39.95 9.57 -32.79
N ARG A 593 -40.39 10.48 -33.65
CA ARG A 593 -41.80 10.77 -33.91
C ARG A 593 -41.96 11.02 -35.41
N ASP A 594 -42.83 10.25 -36.07
CA ASP A 594 -43.06 10.34 -37.52
C ASP A 594 -41.75 10.22 -38.34
N GLU A 595 -40.89 9.26 -37.98
CA GLU A 595 -39.55 9.04 -38.56
C GLU A 595 -38.55 10.20 -38.39
N LYS A 596 -38.87 11.20 -37.56
CA LYS A 596 -37.97 12.29 -37.21
C LYS A 596 -37.47 12.14 -35.79
N TYR A 597 -36.27 12.65 -35.53
CA TYR A 597 -35.71 12.69 -34.18
C TYR A 597 -36.57 13.53 -33.23
N ARG A 598 -36.77 13.05 -32.00
CA ARG A 598 -37.42 13.78 -30.92
C ARG A 598 -36.36 14.49 -30.08
N SER A 599 -36.29 15.81 -30.16
CA SER A 599 -35.34 16.63 -29.38
C SER A 599 -35.44 16.36 -27.86
N ASP A 600 -34.29 16.46 -27.19
CA ASP A 600 -33.97 16.13 -25.81
C ASP A 600 -34.18 14.66 -25.40
N SER A 601 -34.65 13.78 -26.31
CA SER A 601 -35.02 12.41 -25.95
C SER A 601 -33.85 11.53 -25.50
N LEU A 602 -32.69 11.65 -26.15
CA LEU A 602 -31.47 10.91 -25.75
C LEU A 602 -30.87 11.50 -24.48
N VAL A 603 -30.90 12.83 -24.31
CA VAL A 603 -30.44 13.52 -23.09
C VAL A 603 -31.25 13.07 -21.87
N HIS A 604 -32.57 12.96 -22.01
CA HIS A 604 -33.43 12.44 -20.95
C HIS A 604 -33.17 10.97 -20.64
N ALA A 605 -32.89 10.13 -21.64
CA ALA A 605 -32.59 8.73 -21.41
C ALA A 605 -31.29 8.54 -20.63
N VAL A 606 -30.19 9.21 -21.03
CA VAL A 606 -28.90 9.16 -20.29
C VAL A 606 -29.04 9.66 -18.85
N ARG A 607 -29.90 10.65 -18.61
CA ARG A 607 -30.17 11.15 -17.26
C ARG A 607 -30.95 10.16 -16.39
N ALA A 608 -31.80 9.34 -17.00
CA ALA A 608 -32.56 8.31 -16.30
C ALA A 608 -31.70 7.08 -16.01
N ASP A 609 -30.91 6.65 -17.00
CA ASP A 609 -29.94 5.56 -16.90
C ASP A 609 -28.75 5.88 -17.82
N CYS A 610 -27.58 6.13 -17.24
CA CYS A 610 -26.39 6.51 -18.00
C CYS A 610 -25.57 5.31 -18.47
N GLU A 611 -25.98 4.08 -18.10
CA GLU A 611 -25.31 2.83 -18.44
C GLU A 611 -26.14 2.00 -19.44
N ASP A 612 -27.31 2.49 -19.86
CA ASP A 612 -28.16 1.86 -20.87
C ASP A 612 -27.40 1.70 -22.20
N ARG A 613 -27.03 0.46 -22.51
CA ARG A 613 -26.25 0.11 -23.70
C ARG A 613 -26.93 0.53 -25.00
N ASP A 614 -28.25 0.43 -25.10
CA ASP A 614 -28.98 0.79 -26.33
C ASP A 614 -28.89 2.30 -26.58
N VAL A 615 -28.92 3.09 -25.50
CA VAL A 615 -28.73 4.55 -25.56
C VAL A 615 -27.29 4.88 -25.94
N LEU A 616 -26.30 4.25 -25.31
CA LEU A 616 -24.89 4.50 -25.60
C LEU A 616 -24.51 4.10 -27.03
N ASP A 617 -25.03 2.99 -27.55
CA ASP A 617 -24.86 2.58 -28.95
C ASP A 617 -25.50 3.57 -29.93
N ALA A 618 -26.66 4.12 -29.58
CA ALA A 618 -27.30 5.19 -30.36
C ALA A 618 -26.44 6.45 -30.41
N LEU A 619 -25.84 6.86 -29.27
CA LEU A 619 -24.91 8.00 -29.23
C LEU A 619 -23.65 7.76 -30.06
N GLU A 620 -23.08 6.56 -29.96
CA GLU A 620 -21.87 6.16 -30.69
C GLU A 620 -22.07 6.21 -32.20
N SER A 621 -23.28 5.91 -32.70
CA SER A 621 -23.59 5.98 -34.14
C SER A 621 -23.54 7.40 -34.73
N VAL A 622 -23.58 8.43 -33.89
CA VAL A 622 -23.60 9.85 -34.30
C VAL A 622 -22.30 10.55 -33.93
N LEU A 623 -21.75 10.29 -32.74
CA LEU A 623 -20.48 10.86 -32.30
C LEU A 623 -19.58 9.72 -31.79
N PRO A 624 -18.82 9.06 -32.68
CA PRO A 624 -17.98 7.93 -32.31
C PRO A 624 -16.86 8.33 -31.37
N THR A 625 -16.71 7.60 -30.26
CA THR A 625 -15.58 7.76 -29.31
C THR A 625 -14.94 6.43 -28.90
N ARG A 626 -15.51 5.28 -29.30
CA ARG A 626 -14.96 3.96 -28.98
C ARG A 626 -13.69 3.68 -29.77
N TRP A 627 -12.56 3.87 -29.11
CA TRP A 627 -11.24 3.73 -29.71
C TRP A 627 -10.64 2.33 -29.62
N ARG A 628 -11.19 1.45 -28.77
CA ARG A 628 -10.83 0.02 -28.75
C ARG A 628 -11.16 -0.66 -30.08
N THR A 629 -12.22 -0.22 -30.76
CA THR A 629 -12.67 -0.76 -32.05
C THR A 629 -12.10 -0.01 -33.24
N ASP A 630 -11.95 1.31 -33.14
CA ASP A 630 -11.37 2.16 -34.18
C ASP A 630 -10.54 3.27 -33.56
N GLN A 631 -9.21 3.16 -33.67
CA GLN A 631 -8.28 4.09 -33.03
C GLN A 631 -8.42 5.54 -33.52
N HIS A 632 -9.05 5.81 -34.68
CA HIS A 632 -9.31 7.19 -35.13
C HIS A 632 -10.23 7.96 -34.18
N ASN A 633 -11.02 7.27 -33.35
CA ASN A 633 -11.94 7.88 -32.40
C ASN A 633 -11.26 8.35 -31.10
N GLU A 634 -9.99 7.99 -30.89
CA GLU A 634 -9.26 8.29 -29.64
C GLU A 634 -9.18 9.79 -29.36
N GLN A 635 -8.95 10.61 -30.40
CA GLN A 635 -8.89 12.07 -30.25
C GLN A 635 -10.24 12.65 -29.78
N ALA A 636 -11.34 12.19 -30.36
CA ALA A 636 -12.69 12.64 -29.98
C ALA A 636 -13.03 12.24 -28.54
N PHE A 637 -12.67 11.02 -28.12
CA PHE A 637 -12.78 10.58 -26.74
C PHE A 637 -12.07 11.55 -25.79
N TRP A 638 -10.79 11.85 -26.02
CA TRP A 638 -10.01 12.70 -25.12
C TRP A 638 -10.48 14.17 -25.10
N LEU A 639 -10.95 14.71 -26.23
CA LEU A 639 -11.56 16.04 -26.28
C LEU A 639 -12.82 16.11 -25.42
N LEU A 640 -13.72 15.12 -25.58
CA LEU A 640 -14.95 15.06 -24.80
C LEU A 640 -14.69 14.76 -23.32
N TRP A 641 -13.72 13.90 -23.00
CA TRP A 641 -13.30 13.57 -21.64
C TRP A 641 -12.81 14.81 -20.88
N ARG A 642 -11.94 15.61 -21.49
CA ARG A 642 -11.43 16.86 -20.89
C ARG A 642 -12.54 17.88 -20.67
N LEU A 643 -13.49 17.97 -21.61
CA LEU A 643 -14.66 18.82 -21.46
C LEU A 643 -15.55 18.35 -20.30
N ALA A 644 -15.74 17.03 -20.16
CA ALA A 644 -16.49 16.43 -19.05
C ALA A 644 -15.83 16.66 -17.69
N ASP A 645 -14.51 16.50 -17.59
CA ASP A 645 -13.80 16.71 -16.33
C ASP A 645 -13.84 18.19 -15.89
N ARG A 646 -13.68 19.12 -16.84
CA ARG A 646 -13.88 20.57 -16.61
C ARG A 646 -15.31 20.89 -16.18
N ALA A 647 -16.30 20.31 -16.84
CA ALA A 647 -17.71 20.51 -16.49
C ALA A 647 -18.01 20.01 -15.07
N LYS A 648 -17.53 18.81 -14.71
CA LYS A 648 -17.62 18.26 -13.34
C LYS A 648 -17.00 19.21 -12.31
N ALA A 649 -15.77 19.66 -12.56
CA ALA A 649 -15.04 20.54 -11.65
C ALA A 649 -15.73 21.91 -11.48
N ALA A 650 -16.35 22.45 -12.53
CA ALA A 650 -17.09 23.71 -12.48
C ALA A 650 -18.45 23.56 -11.79
N LEU A 651 -19.22 22.53 -12.13
CA LEU A 651 -20.57 22.27 -11.61
C LEU A 651 -20.58 21.73 -10.16
N GLY A 652 -19.44 21.24 -9.69
CA GLY A 652 -19.25 20.74 -8.33
C GLY A 652 -19.00 21.80 -7.25
N ARG A 653 -18.77 23.06 -7.64
CA ARG A 653 -18.43 24.14 -6.71
C ARG A 653 -19.66 24.62 -5.93
N PRO A 654 -19.48 25.18 -4.71
CA PRO A 654 -20.60 25.68 -3.89
C PRO A 654 -21.40 26.79 -4.58
N ASP A 655 -20.72 27.63 -5.36
CA ASP A 655 -21.25 28.76 -6.12
C ASP A 655 -21.37 28.46 -7.61
N ALA A 656 -21.47 27.18 -7.97
CA ALA A 656 -21.53 26.74 -9.36
C ALA A 656 -22.66 27.43 -10.14
N VAL A 657 -22.30 27.91 -11.34
CA VAL A 657 -23.23 28.40 -12.36
C VAL A 657 -23.33 27.38 -13.49
N PRO A 658 -24.39 27.44 -14.34
CA PRO A 658 -24.48 26.57 -15.50
C PRO A 658 -23.22 26.62 -16.37
N PHE A 659 -22.69 25.45 -16.74
CA PHE A 659 -21.44 25.35 -17.49
C PHE A 659 -21.72 25.60 -18.99
N PRO A 660 -21.06 26.61 -19.62
CA PRO A 660 -21.29 26.92 -21.01
C PRO A 660 -20.53 25.97 -21.94
N LEU A 661 -21.23 25.43 -22.95
CA LEU A 661 -20.58 24.73 -24.07
C LEU A 661 -20.24 25.75 -25.16
N THR A 662 -18.94 25.96 -25.40
CA THR A 662 -18.51 26.93 -26.42
C THR A 662 -18.61 26.33 -27.82
N ARG A 663 -18.87 27.19 -28.82
CA ARG A 663 -18.91 26.74 -30.22
C ARG A 663 -17.58 26.17 -30.69
N SER A 664 -16.46 26.75 -30.26
CA SER A 664 -15.13 26.27 -30.61
C SER A 664 -14.88 24.84 -30.13
N GLU A 665 -15.29 24.51 -28.90
CA GLU A 665 -15.16 23.16 -28.35
C GLU A 665 -16.04 22.16 -29.12
N LEU A 666 -17.27 22.54 -29.47
CA LEU A 666 -18.16 21.70 -30.29
C LEU A 666 -17.60 21.46 -31.69
N VAL A 667 -17.07 22.50 -32.33
CA VAL A 667 -16.47 22.41 -33.68
C VAL A 667 -15.27 21.47 -33.67
N GLN A 668 -14.36 21.63 -32.69
CA GLN A 668 -13.19 20.76 -32.54
C GLN A 668 -13.59 19.30 -32.32
N LEU A 669 -14.56 19.05 -31.44
CA LEU A 669 -15.03 17.70 -31.13
C LEU A 669 -15.66 17.01 -32.34
N VAL A 670 -16.53 17.70 -33.09
CA VAL A 670 -17.18 17.10 -34.27
C VAL A 670 -16.16 16.81 -35.38
N HIS A 671 -15.19 17.71 -35.61
CA HIS A 671 -14.14 17.49 -36.60
C HIS A 671 -13.16 16.38 -36.24
N ALA A 672 -12.97 16.08 -34.96
CA ALA A 672 -12.15 14.97 -34.50
C ALA A 672 -12.80 13.59 -34.75
N THR A 673 -14.04 13.54 -35.25
CA THR A 673 -14.73 12.29 -35.58
C THR A 673 -14.92 12.12 -37.08
N THR A 674 -14.95 10.86 -37.54
CA THR A 674 -15.37 10.51 -38.91
C THR A 674 -16.83 10.88 -39.22
N ALA A 675 -17.65 11.15 -38.19
CA ALA A 675 -19.03 11.59 -38.30
C ALA A 675 -19.20 13.05 -38.77
N GLY A 676 -18.14 13.85 -38.76
CA GLY A 676 -18.11 15.19 -39.35
C GLY A 676 -18.06 15.21 -40.88
N ALA A 677 -18.10 14.05 -41.56
CA ALA A 677 -17.93 13.88 -43.00
C ALA A 677 -19.06 14.53 -43.84
N GLY A 678 -19.08 15.87 -43.86
CA GLY A 678 -19.99 16.67 -44.67
C GLY A 678 -20.32 18.06 -44.11
N LEU A 679 -20.00 18.37 -42.84
CA LEU A 679 -20.26 19.68 -42.24
C LEU A 679 -18.99 20.53 -42.17
N SER A 680 -19.04 21.74 -42.71
CA SER A 680 -17.98 22.74 -42.60
C SER A 680 -17.98 23.42 -41.22
N ALA A 681 -16.83 23.98 -40.80
CA ALA A 681 -16.73 24.76 -39.56
C ALA A 681 -17.78 25.89 -39.49
N THR A 682 -18.03 26.55 -40.62
CA THR A 682 -19.03 27.62 -40.76
C THR A 682 -20.47 27.12 -40.60
N GLU A 683 -20.76 25.87 -40.96
CA GLU A 683 -22.07 25.26 -40.72
C GLU A 683 -22.25 24.92 -39.25
N LEU A 684 -21.21 24.41 -38.59
CA LEU A 684 -21.23 24.10 -37.16
C LEU A 684 -21.39 25.35 -36.27
N GLU A 685 -21.01 26.53 -36.75
CA GLU A 685 -21.31 27.80 -36.07
C GLU A 685 -22.81 28.07 -35.90
N ARG A 686 -23.68 27.39 -36.67
CA ARG A 686 -25.15 27.47 -36.54
C ARG A 686 -25.68 26.71 -35.34
N LEU A 687 -24.87 25.87 -34.68
CA LEU A 687 -25.29 25.17 -33.49
C LEU A 687 -25.73 26.17 -32.40
N PRO A 688 -26.89 25.94 -31.76
CA PRO A 688 -27.33 26.81 -30.68
C PRO A 688 -26.41 26.64 -29.47
N GLN A 689 -26.20 27.72 -28.74
CA GLN A 689 -25.45 27.66 -27.49
C GLN A 689 -26.26 26.89 -26.45
N ARG A 690 -25.63 25.90 -25.80
CA ARG A 690 -26.23 25.10 -24.73
C ARG A 690 -25.42 25.27 -23.45
N GLN A 691 -26.11 25.16 -22.32
CA GLN A 691 -25.49 25.16 -20.99
C GLN A 691 -25.89 23.89 -20.26
N LEU A 692 -24.97 23.35 -19.47
CA LEU A 692 -25.23 22.25 -18.55
C LEU A 692 -25.65 22.81 -17.19
N GLY A 693 -26.80 22.37 -16.68
CA GLY A 693 -27.32 22.85 -15.40
C GLY A 693 -26.74 22.12 -14.19
N VAL A 694 -26.65 22.83 -13.06
CA VAL A 694 -26.14 22.31 -11.78
C VAL A 694 -27.06 21.24 -11.19
N HIS A 695 -28.38 21.38 -11.38
CA HIS A 695 -29.36 20.43 -10.89
C HIS A 695 -29.27 19.09 -11.63
N GLU A 696 -29.18 19.13 -12.97
CA GLU A 696 -28.97 17.94 -13.80
C GLU A 696 -27.68 17.21 -13.45
N PHE A 697 -26.59 17.95 -13.24
CA PHE A 697 -25.33 17.40 -12.76
C PHE A 697 -25.50 16.69 -11.41
N GLY A 698 -26.19 17.32 -10.45
CA GLY A 698 -26.48 16.73 -9.15
C GLY A 698 -27.25 15.41 -9.24
N GLN A 699 -28.24 15.32 -10.14
CA GLN A 699 -28.98 14.07 -10.38
C GLN A 699 -28.10 12.98 -10.97
N LEU A 700 -27.23 13.35 -11.91
CA LEU A 700 -26.35 12.42 -12.61
C LEU A 700 -25.36 11.73 -11.67
N ILE A 701 -24.81 12.44 -10.69
CA ILE A 701 -23.81 11.86 -9.78
C ILE A 701 -24.40 11.34 -8.46
N ALA A 702 -25.70 11.52 -8.23
CA ALA A 702 -26.34 11.20 -6.94
C ALA A 702 -26.20 9.74 -6.54
N GLU A 703 -26.41 8.81 -7.48
CA GLU A 703 -26.36 7.37 -7.21
C GLU A 703 -24.94 6.87 -6.87
N PRO A 704 -23.88 7.18 -7.65
CA PRO A 704 -22.52 6.78 -7.33
C PRO A 704 -22.07 7.33 -5.97
N LEU A 705 -22.42 8.58 -5.66
CA LEU A 705 -22.13 9.16 -4.35
C LEU A 705 -22.91 8.46 -3.24
N ALA A 706 -24.18 8.08 -3.47
CA ALA A 706 -24.94 7.28 -2.52
C ALA A 706 -24.33 5.88 -2.32
N GLU A 707 -23.74 5.28 -3.35
CA GLU A 707 -23.00 4.01 -3.23
C GLU A 707 -21.77 4.18 -2.33
N VAL A 708 -20.97 5.26 -2.50
CA VAL A 708 -19.86 5.58 -1.60
C VAL A 708 -20.35 5.74 -0.15
N MET A 709 -21.44 6.48 0.06
CA MET A 709 -21.94 6.74 1.41
C MET A 709 -22.48 5.48 2.07
N ARG A 710 -23.13 4.58 1.33
CA ARG A 710 -23.56 3.27 1.86
C ARG A 710 -22.41 2.41 2.36
N LEU A 711 -21.26 2.44 1.66
CA LEU A 711 -20.04 1.74 2.13
C LEU A 711 -19.56 2.34 3.46
N ALA A 712 -19.61 3.66 3.59
CA ALA A 712 -19.19 4.39 4.78
C ALA A 712 -20.13 4.14 5.98
N THR A 713 -21.45 4.26 5.78
CA THR A 713 -22.45 4.01 6.81
C THR A 713 -22.49 2.54 7.22
N GLY A 714 -22.43 1.62 6.26
CA GLY A 714 -22.35 0.18 6.49
C GLY A 714 -21.13 -0.21 7.34
N LEU A 715 -19.96 0.39 7.07
CA LEU A 715 -18.75 0.17 7.88
C LEU A 715 -18.94 0.58 9.35
N VAL A 716 -19.50 1.76 9.58
CA VAL A 716 -19.72 2.30 10.94
C VAL A 716 -20.73 1.46 11.72
N LEU A 717 -21.86 1.11 11.08
CA LEU A 717 -22.90 0.31 11.70
C LEU A 717 -22.39 -1.09 12.08
N ASP A 718 -21.62 -1.74 11.21
CA ASP A 718 -21.02 -3.04 11.51
C ASP A 718 -20.01 -2.95 12.67
N ALA A 719 -19.14 -1.93 12.66
CA ALA A 719 -18.13 -1.73 13.68
C ALA A 719 -18.69 -1.37 15.07
N PHE A 720 -19.87 -0.75 15.14
CA PHE A 720 -20.56 -0.35 16.38
C PHE A 720 -21.71 -1.29 16.77
N LYS A 721 -21.96 -2.35 16.00
CA LYS A 721 -23.04 -3.32 16.26
C LYS A 721 -23.01 -3.90 17.67
N SER A 722 -21.82 -4.17 18.21
CA SER A 722 -21.61 -4.68 19.58
C SER A 722 -21.57 -3.58 20.65
N GLU A 723 -21.52 -2.31 20.26
CA GLU A 723 -21.31 -1.14 21.12
C GLU A 723 -22.28 -0.01 20.69
N PRO A 724 -23.61 -0.18 20.82
CA PRO A 724 -24.59 0.76 20.25
C PRO A 724 -24.57 2.17 20.88
N ALA A 725 -23.94 2.33 22.05
CA ALA A 725 -23.70 3.63 22.68
C ALA A 725 -22.49 4.37 22.10
N GLU A 726 -21.71 3.73 21.23
CA GLU A 726 -20.53 4.31 20.61
C GLU A 726 -20.92 5.46 19.68
N LYS A 727 -20.08 6.49 19.65
CA LYS A 727 -20.32 7.72 18.87
C LYS A 727 -19.27 7.84 17.77
N LEU A 728 -19.69 8.17 16.55
CA LEU A 728 -18.80 8.65 15.51
C LEU A 728 -18.52 10.13 15.77
N ASP A 729 -17.29 10.43 16.17
CA ASP A 729 -16.92 11.76 16.66
C ASP A 729 -16.51 12.73 15.55
N ARG A 730 -15.90 12.20 14.47
CA ARG A 730 -15.41 12.99 13.35
C ARG A 730 -15.53 12.23 12.03
N ILE A 731 -15.87 12.95 10.97
CA ILE A 731 -15.78 12.47 9.59
C ILE A 731 -14.81 13.37 8.85
N ILE A 732 -13.88 12.77 8.13
CA ILE A 732 -12.90 13.49 7.31
C ILE A 732 -13.09 13.07 5.86
N LEU A 733 -13.38 14.06 5.02
CA LEU A 733 -13.48 13.91 3.57
C LEU A 733 -12.17 14.37 2.94
N THR A 734 -11.51 13.48 2.20
CA THR A 734 -10.22 13.75 1.52
C THR A 734 -10.24 13.18 0.09
N GLY A 735 -9.21 13.47 -0.69
CA GLY A 735 -9.18 13.21 -2.13
C GLY A 735 -9.86 14.32 -2.92
N LYS A 736 -9.40 14.57 -4.15
CA LYS A 736 -9.85 15.74 -4.96
C LYS A 736 -11.36 15.71 -5.22
N THR A 737 -11.98 14.53 -5.30
CA THR A 737 -13.42 14.39 -5.58
C THR A 737 -14.28 14.72 -4.35
N SER A 738 -13.74 14.58 -3.15
CA SER A 738 -14.43 14.96 -1.91
C SER A 738 -14.72 16.45 -1.78
N ALA A 739 -14.07 17.29 -2.59
CA ALA A 739 -14.32 18.72 -2.65
C ALA A 739 -15.63 19.11 -3.34
N LEU A 740 -16.29 18.17 -4.06
CA LEU A 740 -17.58 18.45 -4.69
C LEU A 740 -18.66 18.67 -3.61
N THR A 741 -19.44 19.73 -3.76
CA THR A 741 -20.50 20.11 -2.79
C THR A 741 -21.51 18.97 -2.60
N GLN A 742 -21.78 18.21 -3.66
CA GLN A 742 -22.69 17.08 -3.68
C GLN A 742 -22.25 15.94 -2.74
N VAL A 743 -20.95 15.79 -2.45
CA VAL A 743 -20.46 14.77 -1.49
C VAL A 743 -20.98 15.06 -0.09
N ARG A 744 -20.93 16.33 0.36
CA ARG A 744 -21.47 16.71 1.69
C ARG A 744 -22.99 16.52 1.76
N HIS A 745 -23.70 16.77 0.66
CA HIS A 745 -25.15 16.51 0.59
C HIS A 745 -25.45 15.02 0.66
N ALA A 746 -24.73 14.18 -0.09
CA ALA A 746 -24.87 12.73 -0.06
C ALA A 746 -24.57 12.17 1.34
N LEU A 747 -23.49 12.63 1.97
CA LEU A 747 -23.13 12.26 3.35
C LEU A 747 -24.26 12.57 4.32
N SER A 748 -24.75 13.82 4.31
CA SER A 748 -25.82 14.25 5.22
C SER A 748 -27.12 13.47 5.00
N ALA A 749 -27.43 13.13 3.75
CA ALA A 749 -28.61 12.35 3.40
C ALA A 749 -28.51 10.89 3.86
N ASP A 750 -27.35 10.24 3.73
CA ASP A 750 -27.18 8.83 4.06
C ASP A 750 -26.97 8.63 5.57
N PHE A 751 -26.10 9.41 6.21
CA PHE A 751 -25.89 9.35 7.68
C PHE A 751 -27.10 9.85 8.49
N GLY A 752 -28.01 10.60 7.86
CA GLY A 752 -29.30 10.97 8.44
C GLY A 752 -30.34 9.85 8.38
N ARG A 753 -30.12 8.80 7.58
CA ARG A 753 -30.98 7.63 7.47
C ARG A 753 -30.50 6.55 8.44
N GLY A 754 -31.42 5.79 9.01
CA GLY A 754 -31.09 4.55 9.72
C GLY A 754 -30.88 3.41 8.72
N ASP A 755 -30.36 2.29 9.19
CA ASP A 755 -30.38 1.05 8.40
C ASP A 755 -31.78 0.40 8.36
N ASP A 756 -31.91 -0.66 7.58
CA ASP A 756 -33.17 -1.42 7.44
C ASP A 756 -33.68 -2.02 8.77
N SER A 757 -32.82 -2.13 9.79
CA SER A 757 -33.16 -2.59 11.14
C SER A 757 -33.59 -1.47 12.09
N GLY A 758 -33.52 -0.21 11.64
CA GLY A 758 -33.79 0.99 12.43
C GLY A 758 -32.61 1.45 13.29
N ALA A 759 -31.42 0.88 13.10
CA ALA A 759 -30.21 1.35 13.78
C ALA A 759 -29.74 2.67 13.15
N HIS A 760 -29.41 3.64 13.99
CA HIS A 760 -28.92 4.94 13.57
C HIS A 760 -27.49 5.15 14.05
N ILE A 761 -26.70 5.83 13.24
CA ILE A 761 -25.35 6.25 13.64
C ILE A 761 -25.51 7.41 14.62
N ASN A 762 -24.88 7.32 15.79
CA ASN A 762 -24.72 8.45 16.69
C ASN A 762 -23.55 9.32 16.22
N TRP A 763 -23.83 10.41 15.50
CA TRP A 763 -22.83 11.32 14.94
C TRP A 763 -23.26 12.79 15.01
N ASP A 764 -22.33 13.70 14.76
CA ASP A 764 -22.55 15.14 14.73
C ASP A 764 -22.09 15.73 13.39
N SER A 765 -22.98 16.43 12.70
CA SER A 765 -22.71 17.03 11.38
C SER A 765 -21.72 18.20 11.44
N SER A 766 -21.51 18.79 12.62
CA SER A 766 -20.45 19.79 12.83
C SER A 766 -19.05 19.18 12.85
N GLY A 767 -18.95 17.86 13.09
CA GLY A 767 -17.69 17.10 13.10
C GLY A 767 -17.15 16.70 11.72
N VAL A 768 -17.67 17.29 10.63
CA VAL A 768 -17.25 16.97 9.25
C VAL A 768 -16.17 17.94 8.77
N THR A 769 -14.95 17.44 8.59
CA THR A 769 -13.84 18.19 7.98
C THR A 769 -13.68 17.81 6.52
N VAL A 770 -13.45 18.80 5.64
CA VAL A 770 -13.10 18.57 4.23
C VAL A 770 -11.68 19.09 4.02
N GLU A 771 -10.80 18.21 3.53
CA GLU A 771 -9.45 18.60 3.13
C GLU A 771 -9.45 19.07 1.68
N HIS A 772 -8.89 20.25 1.44
CA HIS A 772 -8.87 20.87 0.12
C HIS A 772 -7.45 21.09 -0.39
N GLU A 773 -6.54 21.52 0.48
CA GLU A 773 -5.20 21.95 0.13
C GLU A 773 -4.28 20.75 -0.05
N TYR A 774 -4.31 19.82 0.91
CA TYR A 774 -3.46 18.64 0.92
C TYR A 774 -4.21 17.38 0.47
N ALA A 775 -5.40 17.52 -0.12
CA ALA A 775 -6.29 16.40 -0.44
C ALA A 775 -5.62 15.33 -1.32
N LYS A 776 -4.61 15.72 -2.11
CA LYS A 776 -3.85 14.81 -2.97
C LYS A 776 -2.58 14.24 -2.34
N SER A 777 -1.92 14.99 -1.45
CA SER A 777 -0.66 14.59 -0.83
C SER A 777 -0.83 13.99 0.58
N ALA A 778 -2.03 14.11 1.19
CA ALA A 778 -2.32 13.64 2.54
C ALA A 778 -1.87 12.20 2.77
N THR A 779 -2.17 11.31 1.81
CA THR A 779 -1.76 9.90 1.84
C THR A 779 -0.23 9.74 1.93
N ALA A 780 0.53 10.35 1.02
CA ALA A 780 1.98 10.26 1.03
C ALA A 780 2.60 10.89 2.28
N ILE A 781 2.11 12.06 2.71
CA ILE A 781 2.58 12.73 3.93
C ILE A 781 2.32 11.86 5.16
N GLY A 782 1.10 11.33 5.30
CA GLY A 782 0.70 10.53 6.44
C GLY A 782 1.45 9.21 6.54
N ALA A 783 1.69 8.52 5.42
CA ALA A 783 2.54 7.32 5.38
C ALA A 783 3.99 7.65 5.76
N CYS A 784 4.55 8.74 5.23
CA CYS A 784 5.92 9.16 5.52
C CYS A 784 6.11 9.49 7.01
N TRP A 785 5.16 10.24 7.59
CA TRP A 785 5.17 10.58 9.01
C TRP A 785 4.98 9.35 9.90
N ALA A 786 4.00 8.49 9.59
CA ALA A 786 3.75 7.27 10.37
C ALA A 786 5.00 6.37 10.41
N GLU A 787 5.70 6.26 9.29
CA GLU A 787 6.95 5.50 9.22
C GLU A 787 8.06 6.16 10.06
N SER A 788 8.15 7.49 10.09
CA SER A 788 9.14 8.19 10.92
C SER A 788 8.95 7.90 12.40
N ILE A 789 7.70 7.90 12.86
CA ILE A 789 7.33 7.57 14.23
C ILE A 789 7.59 6.09 14.53
N ARG A 790 7.27 5.19 13.58
CA ARG A 790 7.50 3.75 13.73
C ARG A 790 8.99 3.41 13.85
N GLN A 791 9.87 4.13 13.15
CA GLN A 791 11.32 3.90 13.22
C GLN A 791 12.00 4.61 14.39
N TYR A 792 11.58 5.83 14.71
CA TYR A 792 12.30 6.73 15.63
C TYR A 792 11.46 7.20 16.83
N GLY A 793 10.38 6.48 17.16
CA GLY A 793 9.49 6.82 18.27
C GLY A 793 10.22 7.05 19.59
N VAL A 794 9.52 7.71 20.53
CA VAL A 794 10.13 8.22 21.77
C VAL A 794 10.80 7.11 22.60
N ASP A 795 12.09 7.30 22.84
CA ASP A 795 12.85 6.54 23.84
C ASP A 795 12.47 6.99 25.27
N LEU A 796 12.07 6.02 26.11
CA LEU A 796 11.64 6.24 27.49
C LEU A 796 12.71 6.89 28.37
N ASP A 797 13.98 6.55 28.17
CA ASP A 797 15.06 7.12 28.98
C ASP A 797 15.27 8.62 28.63
N ASN A 798 15.13 8.97 27.35
CA ASN A 798 15.09 10.36 26.91
C ASN A 798 13.81 11.10 27.36
N ALA A 799 12.67 10.40 27.46
CA ALA A 799 11.42 10.96 27.95
C ALA A 799 11.53 11.43 29.40
N HIS A 800 12.07 10.61 30.32
CA HIS A 800 12.23 11.00 31.73
C HIS A 800 13.01 12.30 31.92
N ARG A 801 14.09 12.50 31.15
CA ARG A 801 14.86 13.76 31.18
C ARG A 801 13.98 14.96 30.82
N ARG A 802 13.20 14.87 29.74
CA ARG A 802 12.29 15.94 29.30
C ARG A 802 11.18 16.22 30.32
N LEU A 803 10.62 15.17 30.94
CA LEU A 803 9.58 15.32 31.96
C LEU A 803 10.09 16.09 33.19
N ARG A 804 11.33 15.82 33.62
CA ARG A 804 11.99 16.58 34.71
C ARG A 804 12.23 18.05 34.38
N GLU A 805 12.36 18.39 33.09
CA GLU A 805 12.43 19.78 32.60
C GLU A 805 11.05 20.45 32.51
N GLY A 806 9.97 19.75 32.86
CA GLY A 806 8.59 20.24 32.76
C GLY A 806 7.97 20.10 31.37
N LYS A 807 8.65 19.42 30.44
CA LYS A 807 8.16 19.26 29.06
C LYS A 807 7.18 18.12 28.94
N THR A 808 6.16 18.31 28.11
CA THR A 808 5.22 17.25 27.73
C THR A 808 5.84 16.36 26.66
N VAL A 809 5.66 15.05 26.79
CA VAL A 809 6.17 14.06 25.84
C VAL A 809 5.01 13.24 25.30
N LEU A 810 4.95 13.08 23.98
CA LEU A 810 3.97 12.24 23.29
C LEU A 810 4.67 11.03 22.69
N ALA A 811 4.24 9.83 23.05
CA ALA A 811 4.52 8.62 22.30
C ALA A 811 3.29 8.23 21.47
N VAL A 812 3.50 7.83 20.22
CA VAL A 812 2.43 7.34 19.33
C VAL A 812 2.75 5.89 18.99
N GLU A 813 1.88 4.97 19.39
CA GLU A 813 2.07 3.53 19.15
C GLU A 813 1.45 3.13 17.80
N VAL A 814 2.08 3.57 16.71
CA VAL A 814 1.62 3.40 15.32
C VAL A 814 1.38 1.94 14.96
N GLU A 815 2.13 1.01 15.55
CA GLU A 815 2.01 -0.43 15.30
C GLU A 815 0.62 -0.99 15.63
N ASN A 816 -0.12 -0.36 16.55
CA ASN A 816 -1.48 -0.78 16.88
C ASN A 816 -2.47 -0.67 15.71
N LEU A 817 -2.15 0.10 14.67
CA LEU A 817 -2.90 0.12 13.41
C LEU A 817 -2.92 -1.26 12.73
N PHE A 818 -1.87 -2.07 12.94
CA PHE A 818 -1.67 -3.35 12.26
C PHE A 818 -1.96 -4.56 13.15
N TYR A 819 -2.29 -4.37 14.43
CA TYR A 819 -2.57 -5.46 15.36
C TYR A 819 -3.99 -6.00 15.30
N ASN A 820 -4.84 -5.45 14.43
CA ASN A 820 -6.23 -5.88 14.31
C ASN A 820 -6.59 -6.10 12.85
N LEU A 821 -7.41 -7.11 12.59
CA LEU A 821 -7.87 -7.40 11.25
C LEU A 821 -8.75 -6.24 10.74
N PRO A 822 -8.43 -5.62 9.60
CA PRO A 822 -9.12 -4.42 9.12
C PRO A 822 -10.45 -4.74 8.41
N CYS A 823 -10.78 -6.01 8.18
CA CYS A 823 -12.02 -6.43 7.52
C CYS A 823 -12.43 -7.84 7.95
N SER A 824 -13.70 -8.20 7.73
CA SER A 824 -14.21 -9.55 8.00
C SER A 824 -14.07 -10.45 6.77
N PHE A 825 -13.91 -11.75 6.97
CA PHE A 825 -13.94 -12.80 5.95
C PHE A 825 -15.01 -13.83 6.25
N ARG A 826 -15.72 -14.26 5.20
CA ARG A 826 -16.73 -15.32 5.28
C ARG A 826 -16.58 -16.33 4.14
N ILE A 827 -17.09 -17.54 4.39
CA ILE A 827 -17.17 -18.60 3.38
C ILE A 827 -18.64 -18.65 2.92
N LYS A 828 -18.89 -18.52 1.61
CA LYS A 828 -20.25 -18.50 1.07
C LYS A 828 -20.65 -19.89 0.61
N GLU A 829 -21.27 -20.65 1.50
CA GLU A 829 -21.99 -21.89 1.17
C GLU A 829 -23.48 -21.56 0.98
N GLN A 830 -24.20 -22.33 0.15
CA GLN A 830 -25.62 -22.05 -0.13
C GLN A 830 -26.45 -22.08 1.18
N GLU A 831 -27.26 -21.01 1.36
CA GLU A 831 -28.07 -20.64 2.54
C GLU A 831 -27.37 -20.69 3.91
N GLY A 832 -26.97 -19.50 4.41
CA GLY A 832 -26.51 -19.31 5.80
C GLY A 832 -25.02 -19.02 6.01
N ALA A 833 -24.36 -18.34 5.06
CA ALA A 833 -22.93 -17.98 5.15
C ALA A 833 -22.54 -17.29 6.47
N ALA A 834 -21.80 -17.99 7.34
CA ALA A 834 -21.28 -17.45 8.59
C ALA A 834 -19.95 -16.72 8.37
N VAL A 835 -19.77 -15.59 9.08
CA VAL A 835 -18.49 -14.88 9.14
C VAL A 835 -17.53 -15.70 10.01
N ARG A 836 -16.33 -16.02 9.50
CA ARG A 836 -15.35 -16.89 10.18
C ARG A 836 -14.22 -16.10 10.84
N LEU A 837 -13.84 -14.99 10.22
CA LEU A 837 -12.89 -14.05 10.78
C LEU A 837 -13.55 -12.68 10.75
N THR A 838 -13.70 -12.05 11.90
CA THR A 838 -14.34 -10.75 12.02
C THR A 838 -13.31 -9.63 11.96
N SER A 839 -13.72 -8.47 11.45
CA SER A 839 -12.99 -7.23 11.67
C SER A 839 -12.74 -7.04 13.17
N ARG A 840 -11.60 -6.44 13.53
CA ARG A 840 -11.13 -6.22 14.91
C ARG A 840 -10.57 -7.47 15.61
N THR A 841 -10.55 -8.64 14.98
CA THR A 841 -9.83 -9.78 15.54
C THR A 841 -8.36 -9.40 15.71
N GLU A 842 -7.84 -9.55 16.92
CA GLU A 842 -6.45 -9.27 17.23
C GLU A 842 -5.53 -10.22 16.45
N LEU A 843 -4.54 -9.64 15.78
CA LEU A 843 -3.47 -10.36 15.12
C LEU A 843 -2.36 -10.63 16.14
N VAL A 844 -2.03 -11.89 16.33
CA VAL A 844 -1.01 -12.34 17.29
C VAL A 844 0.06 -13.15 16.57
N GLN A 845 1.23 -13.28 17.18
CA GLN A 845 2.23 -14.21 16.69
C GLN A 845 1.81 -15.64 17.07
N LEU A 846 1.28 -16.39 16.11
CA LEU A 846 0.79 -17.76 16.34
C LEU A 846 1.89 -18.82 16.27
N ASP A 847 3.04 -18.53 15.65
CA ASP A 847 4.13 -19.50 15.48
C ASP A 847 5.51 -18.81 15.39
N ALA A 848 6.53 -19.54 14.92
CA ALA A 848 7.89 -19.03 14.81
C ALA A 848 8.07 -17.96 13.71
N ASP A 849 7.06 -17.69 12.91
CA ASP A 849 7.07 -16.58 11.95
C ASP A 849 6.75 -15.27 12.68
N PRO A 850 7.59 -14.22 12.62
CA PRO A 850 7.38 -12.97 13.36
C PRO A 850 6.25 -12.07 12.80
N ILE A 851 5.26 -12.65 12.11
CA ILE A 851 4.12 -11.94 11.52
C ILE A 851 2.84 -12.14 12.35
N GLY A 852 1.97 -11.13 12.33
CA GLY A 852 0.64 -11.24 12.93
C GLY A 852 -0.25 -12.18 12.14
N LYS A 853 -0.96 -13.07 12.84
CA LYS A 853 -1.92 -14.01 12.28
C LYS A 853 -3.19 -14.05 13.12
N ALA A 854 -4.32 -14.32 12.48
CA ALA A 854 -5.59 -14.65 13.12
C ALA A 854 -6.11 -15.95 12.52
N ARG A 855 -6.48 -16.89 13.39
CA ARG A 855 -6.99 -18.22 13.02
C ARG A 855 -8.35 -18.40 13.70
N GLY A 856 -9.33 -18.96 13.00
CA GLY A 856 -10.65 -19.22 13.60
C GLY A 856 -10.51 -20.18 14.79
N GLU A 857 -10.71 -19.71 16.03
CA GLU A 857 -10.50 -20.52 17.23
C GLU A 857 -11.55 -21.64 17.34
N GLY A 858 -11.12 -22.91 17.40
CA GLY A 858 -12.00 -24.07 17.64
C GLY A 858 -12.98 -24.46 16.52
N GLU A 859 -13.20 -23.60 15.53
CA GLU A 859 -14.12 -23.85 14.41
C GLU A 859 -13.44 -24.60 13.26
N TRP A 860 -13.65 -25.90 13.21
CA TRP A 860 -13.31 -26.75 12.06
C TRP A 860 -14.59 -27.11 11.29
N ASP A 861 -14.78 -26.48 10.15
CA ASP A 861 -15.95 -26.67 9.29
C ASP A 861 -15.82 -27.93 8.44
N ALA A 862 -16.93 -28.55 8.05
CA ALA A 862 -16.90 -29.58 7.03
C ALA A 862 -16.39 -28.98 5.71
N LEU A 863 -15.52 -29.70 5.00
CA LEU A 863 -15.03 -29.26 3.70
C LEU A 863 -16.15 -29.35 2.66
N THR A 864 -16.23 -28.35 1.79
CA THR A 864 -17.04 -28.39 0.57
C THR A 864 -16.17 -28.56 -0.67
N PRO A 865 -16.73 -29.02 -1.81
CA PRO A 865 -15.94 -29.21 -3.04
C PRO A 865 -15.18 -27.98 -3.52
N ALA A 866 -15.73 -26.80 -3.29
CA ALA A 866 -15.09 -25.53 -3.59
C ALA A 866 -15.31 -24.55 -2.42
N VAL A 867 -14.22 -24.14 -1.79
CA VAL A 867 -14.22 -23.14 -0.73
C VAL A 867 -13.91 -21.78 -1.34
N SER A 868 -14.89 -20.88 -1.35
CA SER A 868 -14.72 -19.50 -1.79
C SER A 868 -14.81 -18.56 -0.58
N VAL A 869 -13.70 -17.88 -0.29
CA VAL A 869 -13.57 -16.94 0.82
C VAL A 869 -13.76 -15.52 0.28
N TYR A 870 -14.69 -14.80 0.89
CA TYR A 870 -15.04 -13.44 0.52
C TYR A 870 -14.65 -12.46 1.63
N ARG A 871 -14.07 -11.32 1.24
CA ARG A 871 -13.98 -10.13 2.09
C ARG A 871 -15.38 -9.50 2.16
N VAL A 872 -15.88 -9.34 3.38
CA VAL A 872 -17.18 -8.71 3.63
C VAL A 872 -17.07 -7.22 3.41
N ILE A 873 -17.96 -6.66 2.58
CA ILE A 873 -18.04 -5.21 2.33
C ILE A 873 -19.43 -4.73 2.77
N SER A 874 -19.52 -4.22 4.00
CA SER A 874 -20.76 -3.70 4.57
C SER A 874 -21.29 -2.52 3.75
N GLY A 875 -22.57 -2.59 3.34
CA GLY A 875 -23.19 -1.59 2.46
C GLY A 875 -22.85 -1.75 0.96
N GLY A 876 -22.09 -2.79 0.59
CA GLY A 876 -21.70 -3.08 -0.79
C GLY A 876 -21.73 -4.58 -1.11
N HIS A 877 -21.08 -4.94 -2.22
CA HIS A 877 -20.92 -6.33 -2.64
C HIS A 877 -19.61 -6.90 -2.12
N ASP A 878 -19.68 -8.09 -1.55
CA ASP A 878 -18.50 -8.82 -1.10
C ASP A 878 -17.51 -9.10 -2.23
N ALA A 879 -16.22 -8.96 -1.92
CA ALA A 879 -15.15 -9.23 -2.85
C ALA A 879 -14.60 -10.64 -2.64
N LEU A 880 -14.56 -11.45 -3.70
CA LEU A 880 -13.90 -12.76 -3.67
C LEU A 880 -12.40 -12.55 -3.40
N TRP A 881 -11.88 -13.17 -2.34
CA TRP A 881 -10.53 -12.94 -1.83
C TRP A 881 -9.62 -14.17 -2.01
N GLY A 882 -10.19 -15.36 -1.84
CA GLY A 882 -9.49 -16.63 -1.99
C GLY A 882 -10.42 -17.73 -2.49
N ASN A 883 -9.89 -18.67 -3.26
CA ASN A 883 -10.64 -19.85 -3.70
C ASN A 883 -9.76 -21.10 -3.58
N PHE A 884 -10.33 -22.17 -3.06
CA PHE A 884 -9.70 -23.48 -2.97
C PHE A 884 -10.63 -24.58 -3.48
N ARG A 885 -10.11 -25.38 -4.41
CA ARG A 885 -10.77 -26.57 -4.95
C ARG A 885 -9.84 -27.76 -4.76
N PHE A 886 -10.23 -28.69 -3.90
CA PHE A 886 -9.33 -29.77 -3.49
C PHE A 886 -8.95 -30.69 -4.66
N GLU A 887 -9.87 -30.92 -5.61
CA GLU A 887 -9.63 -31.75 -6.81
C GLU A 887 -8.66 -31.10 -7.81
N GLU A 888 -8.68 -29.77 -7.93
CA GLU A 888 -7.72 -29.04 -8.74
C GLU A 888 -6.34 -29.05 -8.07
N TYR A 889 -6.31 -28.81 -6.75
CA TYR A 889 -5.07 -28.85 -5.97
C TYR A 889 -4.40 -30.22 -5.99
N ALA A 890 -5.16 -31.30 -5.77
CA ALA A 890 -4.65 -32.68 -5.78
C ALA A 890 -3.95 -33.06 -7.11
N ARG A 891 -4.46 -32.55 -8.24
CA ARG A 891 -3.86 -32.76 -9.57
C ARG A 891 -2.55 -32.01 -9.78
N HIS A 892 -2.35 -30.90 -9.08
CA HIS A 892 -1.17 -30.05 -9.19
C HIS A 892 -0.09 -30.36 -8.15
N GLU A 893 -0.39 -31.15 -7.12
CA GLU A 893 0.62 -31.68 -6.20
C GLU A 893 1.69 -32.49 -6.96
N GLN A 894 2.91 -32.53 -6.41
CA GLN A 894 4.01 -33.30 -6.97
C GLN A 894 4.54 -34.30 -5.92
N PRO A 895 4.24 -35.60 -6.05
CA PRO A 895 3.38 -36.23 -7.06
C PRO A 895 1.89 -35.90 -6.86
N PRO A 896 1.05 -36.00 -7.92
CA PRO A 896 -0.39 -35.77 -7.80
C PRO A 896 -1.04 -36.76 -6.82
N SER A 897 -1.92 -36.26 -5.96
CA SER A 897 -2.67 -37.09 -5.00
C SER A 897 -3.87 -37.73 -5.68
N VAL A 898 -4.05 -39.04 -5.48
CA VAL A 898 -5.30 -39.75 -5.79
C VAL A 898 -6.09 -39.84 -4.50
N LEU A 899 -7.27 -39.23 -4.46
CA LEU A 899 -8.09 -39.09 -3.26
C LEU A 899 -9.31 -40.00 -3.31
N ASP A 900 -9.66 -40.62 -2.18
CA ASP A 900 -10.84 -41.46 -2.04
C ASP A 900 -12.10 -40.58 -1.94
N SER A 901 -13.05 -40.79 -2.86
CA SER A 901 -14.33 -40.06 -2.88
C SER A 901 -15.26 -40.41 -1.71
N ALA A 902 -15.00 -41.51 -0.99
CA ALA A 902 -15.69 -41.81 0.26
C ALA A 902 -15.20 -40.91 1.41
N VAL A 903 -13.93 -40.47 1.37
CA VAL A 903 -13.32 -39.60 2.39
C VAL A 903 -13.47 -38.13 2.02
N TRP A 904 -13.25 -37.77 0.75
CA TRP A 904 -13.27 -36.38 0.29
C TRP A 904 -14.58 -36.01 -0.40
N PRO A 905 -15.22 -34.87 -0.06
CA PRO A 905 -14.85 -33.93 1.01
C PRO A 905 -15.44 -34.30 2.40
N HIS A 906 -16.20 -35.40 2.49
CA HIS A 906 -17.14 -35.71 3.57
C HIS A 906 -16.55 -35.87 4.98
N GLU A 907 -15.33 -36.42 5.12
CA GLU A 907 -14.65 -36.60 6.41
C GLU A 907 -13.60 -35.53 6.71
N ILE A 908 -13.39 -34.62 5.76
CA ILE A 908 -12.37 -33.58 5.86
C ILE A 908 -12.98 -32.34 6.47
N LYS A 909 -12.22 -31.74 7.38
CA LYS A 909 -12.54 -30.45 7.97
C LYS A 909 -11.55 -29.39 7.55
N ALA A 910 -12.01 -28.16 7.51
CA ALA A 910 -11.27 -26.97 7.14
C ALA A 910 -11.29 -25.90 8.23
N GLN A 911 -10.19 -25.17 8.35
CA GLN A 911 -10.08 -23.99 9.22
C GLN A 911 -9.35 -22.88 8.46
N LEU A 912 -9.84 -21.65 8.60
CA LEU A 912 -9.27 -20.48 7.93
C LEU A 912 -8.27 -19.76 8.85
N GLU A 913 -7.16 -19.32 8.27
CA GLU A 913 -6.17 -18.44 8.88
C GLU A 913 -5.88 -17.27 7.94
N VAL A 914 -5.64 -16.09 8.51
CA VAL A 914 -5.27 -14.88 7.80
C VAL A 914 -4.03 -14.24 8.43
N THR A 915 -3.12 -13.70 7.62
CA THR A 915 -1.96 -12.94 8.09
C THR A 915 -2.26 -11.44 8.18
N GLN A 916 -1.37 -10.66 8.79
CA GLN A 916 -1.38 -9.19 8.75
C GLN A 916 -1.41 -8.64 7.31
N GLU A 917 -0.85 -9.39 6.35
CA GLU A 917 -0.83 -9.06 4.92
C GLU A 917 -2.09 -9.57 4.21
N LEU A 918 -3.14 -9.92 4.97
CA LEU A 918 -4.43 -10.45 4.49
C LEU A 918 -4.29 -11.67 3.56
N ASP A 919 -3.16 -12.38 3.65
CA ASP A 919 -2.97 -13.66 2.98
C ASP A 919 -3.79 -14.71 3.70
N LEU A 920 -4.59 -15.45 2.93
CA LEU A 920 -5.42 -16.51 3.47
C LEU A 920 -4.73 -17.86 3.33
N SER A 921 -4.83 -18.67 4.38
CA SER A 921 -4.48 -20.10 4.34
C SER A 921 -5.66 -20.92 4.83
N ILE A 922 -5.85 -22.10 4.22
CA ILE A 922 -6.80 -23.10 4.67
C ILE A 922 -6.04 -24.29 5.24
N HIS A 923 -6.37 -24.68 6.46
CA HIS A 923 -5.86 -25.87 7.12
C HIS A 923 -6.85 -27.00 6.92
N LEU A 924 -6.38 -28.17 6.48
CA LEU A 924 -7.19 -29.34 6.15
C LEU A 924 -6.82 -30.50 7.07
N CYS A 925 -7.82 -31.14 7.67
CA CYS A 925 -7.62 -32.24 8.61
C CYS A 925 -8.74 -33.28 8.46
N ARG A 926 -8.40 -34.57 8.50
CA ARG A 926 -9.39 -35.64 8.70
C ARG A 926 -9.59 -35.86 10.21
N GLY A 927 -10.82 -35.76 10.70
CA GLY A 927 -11.11 -35.85 12.14
C GLY A 927 -10.73 -34.58 12.92
N GLY A 928 -10.20 -34.72 14.13
CA GLY A 928 -9.73 -33.61 14.97
C GLY A 928 -8.20 -33.43 14.86
N PRO A 929 -7.68 -32.18 14.91
CA PRO A 929 -6.25 -31.93 14.75
C PRO A 929 -5.42 -32.52 15.90
N HIS A 930 -4.26 -33.06 15.55
CA HIS A 930 -3.23 -33.48 16.49
C HIS A 930 -2.16 -32.39 16.64
N TYR A 931 -1.53 -32.32 17.80
CA TYR A 931 -0.58 -31.25 18.14
C TYR A 931 0.80 -31.78 18.50
N VAL A 932 1.83 -30.96 18.25
CA VAL A 932 3.21 -31.22 18.64
C VAL A 932 3.53 -30.39 19.89
N VAL A 933 3.86 -31.06 21.00
CA VAL A 933 4.16 -30.47 22.31
C VAL A 933 5.57 -30.86 22.77
N ALA A 934 6.56 -30.26 22.14
CA ALA A 934 7.98 -30.43 22.50
C ALA A 934 8.41 -29.47 23.62
N GLY A 935 9.57 -29.73 24.23
CA GLY A 935 10.21 -28.80 25.15
C GLY A 935 10.16 -29.20 26.64
N PRO A 936 10.65 -28.32 27.53
CA PRO A 936 10.76 -28.60 28.96
C PRO A 936 9.36 -28.77 29.60
N SER A 937 9.25 -29.72 30.52
CA SER A 937 8.03 -29.97 31.28
C SER A 937 8.33 -30.13 32.77
N ILE A 938 7.30 -29.93 33.59
CA ILE A 938 7.31 -30.23 35.02
C ILE A 938 6.24 -31.28 35.34
N SER A 939 6.50 -32.09 36.37
CA SER A 939 5.67 -33.24 36.72
C SER A 939 4.62 -32.86 37.77
N VAL A 940 3.35 -32.80 37.35
CA VAL A 940 2.21 -32.61 38.25
C VAL A 940 2.00 -33.86 39.12
N LEU A 941 2.26 -35.05 38.56
CA LEU A 941 2.10 -36.31 39.28
C LEU A 941 3.04 -36.44 40.47
N ASP A 942 4.27 -35.94 40.37
CA ASP A 942 5.20 -35.98 41.50
C ASP A 942 4.69 -35.11 42.66
N ALA A 943 4.12 -33.94 42.35
CA ALA A 943 3.48 -33.09 43.35
C ALA A 943 2.24 -33.74 43.98
N ILE A 944 1.40 -34.41 43.19
CA ILE A 944 0.22 -35.14 43.70
C ILE A 944 0.66 -36.30 44.61
N ARG A 945 1.63 -37.12 44.18
CA ARG A 945 2.13 -38.26 44.95
C ARG A 945 2.74 -37.84 46.27
N GLU A 946 3.49 -36.73 46.28
CA GLU A 946 4.15 -36.24 47.50
C GLU A 946 3.14 -35.69 48.52
N VAL A 947 2.06 -35.06 48.07
CA VAL A 947 1.07 -34.43 48.96
C VAL A 947 -0.03 -35.41 49.39
N PHE A 948 -0.56 -36.20 48.47
CA PHE A 948 -1.75 -37.02 48.69
C PHE A 948 -1.48 -38.53 48.71
N GLY A 949 -0.36 -38.98 48.14
CA GLY A 949 -0.06 -40.41 47.98
C GLY A 949 -0.35 -40.93 46.56
N PRO A 950 0.20 -42.10 46.19
CA PRO A 950 0.05 -42.70 44.84
C PRO A 950 -1.38 -43.13 44.49
N GLU A 951 -2.24 -43.38 45.47
CA GLU A 951 -3.65 -43.75 45.31
C GLU A 951 -4.53 -42.62 44.75
N PHE A 952 -4.03 -41.37 44.77
CA PHE A 952 -4.67 -40.21 44.15
C PHE A 952 -4.25 -39.99 42.69
N CYS A 953 -3.37 -40.86 42.14
CA CYS A 953 -3.12 -40.93 40.71
C CYS A 953 -4.18 -41.80 40.01
N GLY A 954 -4.31 -41.64 38.70
CA GLY A 954 -5.16 -42.51 37.88
C GLY A 954 -4.70 -43.97 37.85
N PRO A 955 -5.54 -44.92 37.38
CA PRO A 955 -5.32 -46.37 37.47
C PRO A 955 -3.98 -46.87 36.92
N ASP A 956 -3.41 -46.16 35.94
CA ASP A 956 -2.13 -46.50 35.29
C ASP A 956 -0.99 -45.55 35.67
N GLY A 957 -1.11 -44.87 36.82
CA GLY A 957 -0.14 -43.85 37.24
C GLY A 957 -0.21 -42.57 36.42
N THR A 958 -1.37 -42.28 35.83
CA THR A 958 -1.70 -41.09 35.03
C THR A 958 -2.32 -39.97 35.88
N VAL A 959 -2.54 -38.80 35.29
CA VAL A 959 -3.30 -37.72 35.94
C VAL A 959 -4.72 -38.20 36.23
N PRO A 960 -5.25 -38.02 37.46
CA PRO A 960 -6.62 -38.41 37.79
C PRO A 960 -7.62 -37.58 36.98
N ASP A 961 -8.80 -38.16 36.72
CA ASP A 961 -9.86 -37.45 35.98
C ASP A 961 -10.35 -36.22 36.75
N VAL A 962 -10.18 -36.14 38.07
CA VAL A 962 -10.45 -34.95 38.88
C VAL A 962 -9.20 -34.58 39.66
N LEU A 963 -8.74 -33.33 39.53
CA LEU A 963 -7.57 -32.87 40.27
C LEU A 963 -7.89 -32.73 41.77
N PRO A 964 -6.99 -33.17 42.67
CA PRO A 964 -7.15 -33.02 44.12
C PRO A 964 -6.89 -31.58 44.62
N GLY A 965 -6.45 -30.67 43.75
CA GLY A 965 -6.18 -29.27 44.04
C GLY A 965 -6.01 -28.44 42.75
N ASP A 966 -6.18 -27.12 42.87
CA ASP A 966 -6.06 -26.17 41.75
C ASP A 966 -4.60 -26.03 41.34
N ILE A 967 -4.32 -26.03 40.04
CA ILE A 967 -3.01 -25.66 39.52
C ILE A 967 -3.03 -24.16 39.25
N LEU A 968 -2.26 -23.41 40.03
CA LEU A 968 -2.12 -21.95 39.93
C LEU A 968 -0.81 -21.58 39.24
N VAL A 969 -0.79 -20.40 38.61
CA VAL A 969 0.40 -19.80 38.02
C VAL A 969 0.67 -18.41 38.57
N ASP A 970 1.95 -18.13 38.86
CA ASP A 970 2.48 -16.80 39.20
C ASP A 970 3.60 -16.43 38.21
N SER A 971 3.73 -15.14 37.87
CA SER A 971 4.80 -14.63 37.01
C SER A 971 6.01 -14.17 37.83
N ILE A 972 7.22 -14.54 37.40
CA ILE A 972 8.49 -14.18 38.06
C ILE A 972 9.38 -13.39 37.10
N ILE A 973 9.85 -12.23 37.56
CA ILE A 973 10.66 -11.29 36.77
C ILE A 973 11.82 -10.80 37.63
N GLY A 974 13.05 -11.04 37.18
CA GLY A 974 14.25 -10.56 37.89
C GLY A 974 14.34 -11.02 39.36
N GLY A 975 13.71 -12.14 39.71
CA GLY A 975 13.64 -12.67 41.08
C GLY A 975 12.51 -12.11 41.95
N SER A 976 11.68 -11.19 41.43
CA SER A 976 10.46 -10.70 42.10
C SER A 976 9.22 -11.40 41.55
N THR A 977 8.36 -11.91 42.43
CA THR A 977 7.10 -12.57 42.07
C THR A 977 5.98 -11.54 41.98
N THR A 978 5.40 -11.36 40.79
CA THR A 978 4.13 -10.64 40.62
C THR A 978 3.00 -11.63 40.88
N ARG A 979 2.37 -11.53 42.06
CA ARG A 979 1.30 -12.43 42.49
C ARG A 979 -0.05 -12.06 41.86
N SER A 980 -0.22 -12.37 40.57
CA SER A 980 -1.56 -12.33 39.96
C SER A 980 -2.36 -13.62 40.18
N ARG A 981 -1.76 -14.72 40.67
CA ARG A 981 -2.40 -16.01 41.02
C ARG A 981 -3.59 -16.38 40.14
N SER A 982 -3.32 -16.76 38.90
CA SER A 982 -4.34 -17.24 37.97
C SER A 982 -4.50 -18.76 38.10
N VAL A 983 -5.74 -19.25 38.13
CA VAL A 983 -6.04 -20.69 38.07
C VAL A 983 -5.86 -21.16 36.63
N VAL A 984 -5.01 -22.15 36.40
CA VAL A 984 -4.73 -22.72 35.06
C VAL A 984 -5.53 -24.00 34.83
N PHE A 985 -5.58 -24.89 35.82
CA PHE A 985 -6.42 -26.08 35.81
C PHE A 985 -7.16 -26.19 37.15
N PRO A 986 -8.51 -26.09 37.17
CA PRO A 986 -9.28 -26.10 38.40
C PRO A 986 -9.43 -27.51 38.99
N ALA A 987 -9.57 -27.59 40.31
CA ALA A 987 -9.92 -28.79 41.05
C ALA A 987 -11.42 -29.09 40.98
N GLY A 988 -11.80 -30.33 41.28
CA GLY A 988 -13.20 -30.71 41.52
C GLY A 988 -14.07 -30.87 40.26
N GLU A 989 -13.59 -30.49 39.08
CA GLU A 989 -14.22 -30.77 37.79
C GLU A 989 -13.50 -31.92 37.06
N PRO A 990 -14.24 -32.79 36.33
CA PRO A 990 -13.63 -33.75 35.43
C PRO A 990 -12.79 -33.08 34.34
N LEU A 991 -11.53 -33.45 34.23
CA LEU A 991 -10.63 -33.05 33.15
C LEU A 991 -10.98 -33.81 31.86
N SER A 992 -11.26 -33.07 30.78
CA SER A 992 -11.52 -33.65 29.46
C SER A 992 -10.26 -33.59 28.60
N PHE A 993 -9.56 -34.73 28.46
CA PHE A 993 -8.34 -34.81 27.65
C PHE A 993 -8.68 -35.03 26.17
N ASP A 994 -9.29 -34.03 25.53
CA ASP A 994 -9.84 -34.14 24.18
C ASP A 994 -8.80 -33.93 23.05
N ALA A 995 -7.57 -33.53 23.39
CA ALA A 995 -6.52 -33.30 22.41
C ALA A 995 -5.53 -34.48 22.33
N THR A 996 -4.97 -34.73 21.15
CA THR A 996 -3.89 -35.72 20.97
C THR A 996 -2.55 -35.02 20.78
N PHE A 997 -1.60 -35.33 21.64
CA PHE A 997 -0.27 -34.72 21.71
C PHE A 997 0.84 -35.67 21.25
N PHE A 998 1.81 -35.12 20.54
CA PHE A 998 3.02 -35.82 20.09
C PHE A 998 4.27 -35.02 20.49
N GLU A 999 5.35 -35.71 20.88
CA GLU A 999 6.60 -35.02 21.27
C GLU A 999 7.37 -34.48 20.06
N ASN A 1000 7.14 -35.02 18.86
CA ASN A 1000 7.69 -34.51 17.61
C ASN A 1000 6.77 -34.87 16.43
N ASN A 1001 6.94 -34.17 15.30
CA ASN A 1001 6.07 -34.30 14.13
C ASN A 1001 6.18 -35.67 13.41
N SER A 1002 7.32 -36.34 13.55
CA SER A 1002 7.64 -37.62 12.91
C SER A 1002 7.25 -38.84 13.74
N ALA A 1003 6.77 -38.65 14.97
CA ALA A 1003 6.41 -39.72 15.87
C ALA A 1003 5.31 -40.61 15.24
N PRO A 1004 5.40 -41.94 15.38
CA PRO A 1004 4.33 -42.87 14.99
C PRO A 1004 2.96 -42.52 15.62
N ALA A 1005 1.86 -42.82 14.93
CA ALA A 1005 0.51 -42.45 15.37
C ALA A 1005 0.08 -43.11 16.69
N ASP A 1006 0.54 -44.33 16.95
CA ASP A 1006 0.31 -45.12 18.17
C ASP A 1006 1.00 -44.54 19.42
N LEU A 1007 1.91 -43.57 19.25
CA LEU A 1007 2.56 -42.86 20.36
C LEU A 1007 1.81 -41.59 20.81
N GLY A 1008 0.63 -41.31 20.24
CA GLY A 1008 -0.21 -40.19 20.64
C GLY A 1008 -0.55 -40.25 22.13
N ILE A 1009 -0.50 -39.10 22.79
CA ILE A 1009 -0.80 -38.97 24.22
C ILE A 1009 -2.01 -38.07 24.36
N GLU A 1010 -3.02 -38.51 25.09
CA GLU A 1010 -4.15 -37.66 25.45
C GLU A 1010 -3.70 -36.43 26.27
N GLY A 1011 -4.22 -35.28 25.89
CA GLY A 1011 -3.76 -33.98 26.28
C GLY A 1011 -4.90 -32.99 26.54
N LEU A 1012 -4.61 -32.02 27.39
CA LEU A 1012 -5.51 -30.94 27.76
C LEU A 1012 -4.77 -29.60 27.62
N GLN A 1013 -5.43 -28.64 26.96
CA GLN A 1013 -4.99 -27.24 26.91
C GLN A 1013 -5.77 -26.43 27.95
N ALA A 1014 -5.09 -25.53 28.66
CA ALA A 1014 -5.75 -24.61 29.58
C ALA A 1014 -6.73 -23.69 28.84
N ARG A 1015 -7.88 -23.39 29.46
CA ARG A 1015 -8.91 -22.51 28.87
C ARG A 1015 -8.53 -21.03 28.88
N THR A 1016 -7.56 -20.65 29.71
CA THR A 1016 -7.13 -19.27 29.90
C THR A 1016 -5.68 -19.13 29.51
N ASP A 1017 -5.39 -18.09 28.76
CA ASP A 1017 -4.03 -17.73 28.39
C ASP A 1017 -3.25 -17.29 29.62
N LEU A 1018 -1.95 -17.57 29.61
CA LEU A 1018 -1.03 -17.12 30.63
C LEU A 1018 -0.64 -15.68 30.32
N ASP A 1019 -0.77 -14.80 31.32
CA ASP A 1019 -0.20 -13.46 31.24
C ASP A 1019 1.31 -13.57 31.00
N ALA A 1020 1.81 -12.81 30.03
CA ALA A 1020 3.25 -12.66 29.84
C ALA A 1020 3.86 -12.09 31.13
N PRO A 1021 5.03 -12.58 31.59
CA PRO A 1021 5.71 -12.00 32.75
C PRO A 1021 6.07 -10.54 32.44
N VAL A 1022 5.30 -9.58 32.97
CA VAL A 1022 5.33 -8.15 32.57
C VAL A 1022 6.64 -7.44 32.91
N GLY A 1023 7.45 -7.17 31.90
CA GLY A 1023 8.48 -6.14 31.96
C GLY A 1023 9.04 -5.85 30.58
N ARG A 1024 8.71 -4.68 30.00
CA ARG A 1024 9.32 -4.18 28.74
C ARG A 1024 10.87 -4.13 28.78
N ARG A 1025 11.50 -4.38 29.96
CA ARG A 1025 12.95 -4.44 30.20
C ARG A 1025 13.57 -5.84 30.37
N ALA A 1026 12.83 -6.94 30.16
CA ALA A 1026 13.41 -8.28 30.18
C ALA A 1026 13.52 -8.87 28.76
N ALA A 1027 14.16 -8.14 27.84
CA ALA A 1027 14.81 -8.78 26.70
C ALA A 1027 16.04 -9.53 27.23
N GLY A 1028 15.80 -10.69 27.84
CA GLY A 1028 16.82 -11.51 28.48
C GLY A 1028 16.23 -12.71 29.22
N ALA A 1029 17.00 -13.80 29.28
CA ALA A 1029 16.62 -15.18 29.66
C ALA A 1029 16.10 -15.41 31.11
N ALA A 1030 15.44 -14.44 31.75
CA ALA A 1030 15.07 -14.45 33.17
C ALA A 1030 13.56 -14.50 33.46
N ALA A 1031 12.67 -14.35 32.47
CA ALA A 1031 11.22 -14.42 32.66
C ALA A 1031 10.74 -15.89 32.81
N ARG A 1032 9.99 -16.18 33.89
CA ARG A 1032 9.51 -17.53 34.22
C ARG A 1032 8.10 -17.50 34.80
N TRP A 1033 7.40 -18.62 34.69
CA TRP A 1033 6.20 -18.90 35.46
C TRP A 1033 6.49 -19.93 36.54
N GLU A 1034 5.97 -19.70 37.74
CA GLU A 1034 5.95 -20.68 38.83
C GLU A 1034 4.56 -21.30 38.93
N PHE A 1035 4.52 -22.63 38.93
CA PHE A 1035 3.30 -23.41 39.04
C PHE A 1035 3.19 -24.03 40.43
N THR A 1036 2.01 -23.90 41.03
CA THR A 1036 1.73 -24.36 42.40
C THR A 1036 0.42 -25.12 42.44
N LEU A 1037 0.41 -26.27 43.10
CA LEU A 1037 -0.78 -27.04 43.44
C LEU A 1037 -1.38 -26.51 44.74
N HIS A 1038 -2.58 -25.94 44.69
CA HIS A 1038 -3.30 -25.38 45.83
C HIS A 1038 -4.44 -26.31 46.25
N TYR A 1039 -4.55 -26.65 47.53
CA TYR A 1039 -5.52 -27.63 48.01
C TYR A 1039 -6.00 -27.30 49.44
N PRO A 1040 -7.11 -27.90 49.91
CA PRO A 1040 -7.59 -27.70 51.27
C PRO A 1040 -6.53 -28.14 52.29
N GLY A 1041 -5.86 -27.18 52.93
CA GLY A 1041 -4.81 -27.42 53.92
C GLY A 1041 -3.41 -26.95 53.54
N GLY A 1042 -3.16 -26.49 52.30
CA GLY A 1042 -1.86 -25.96 51.93
C GLY A 1042 -1.65 -25.65 50.45
N GLN A 1043 -0.38 -25.45 50.09
CA GLN A 1043 0.05 -25.30 48.71
C GLN A 1043 1.39 -26.03 48.52
N LYS A 1044 1.59 -26.65 47.36
CA LYS A 1044 2.83 -27.34 46.99
C LYS A 1044 3.33 -26.80 45.66
N ARG A 1045 4.56 -26.30 45.64
CA ARG A 1045 5.21 -25.90 44.38
C ARG A 1045 5.40 -27.13 43.49
N ILE A 1046 4.91 -27.05 42.24
CA ILE A 1046 5.09 -28.07 41.20
C ILE A 1046 6.44 -27.85 40.51
N GLY A 1047 6.73 -26.61 40.14
CA GLY A 1047 7.98 -26.26 39.44
C GLY A 1047 7.93 -24.90 38.76
N GLU A 1048 9.00 -24.56 38.05
CA GLU A 1048 9.11 -23.35 37.23
C GLU A 1048 9.27 -23.73 35.75
N LEU A 1049 8.61 -23.00 34.86
CA LEU A 1049 8.81 -23.09 33.42
C LEU A 1049 9.27 -21.74 32.89
N ARG A 1050 10.27 -21.75 32.00
CA ARG A 1050 10.78 -20.53 31.35
C ARG A 1050 9.83 -20.10 30.24
N GLN A 1051 9.80 -18.79 29.97
CA GLN A 1051 9.12 -18.25 28.80
C GLN A 1051 9.67 -18.87 27.50
N PRO A 1052 8.83 -19.53 26.69
CA PRO A 1052 9.21 -19.92 25.34
C PRO A 1052 9.62 -18.69 24.53
N VAL A 1053 10.79 -18.75 23.91
CA VAL A 1053 11.29 -17.69 23.04
C VAL A 1053 10.81 -18.00 21.63
N LEU A 1054 9.83 -17.24 21.15
CA LEU A 1054 9.58 -17.15 19.71
C LEU A 1054 10.61 -16.21 19.07
N SER A 1055 10.75 -16.28 17.75
CA SER A 1055 11.50 -15.28 16.99
C SER A 1055 11.00 -13.88 17.37
N ALA A 1056 11.92 -12.92 17.45
CA ALA A 1056 11.58 -11.55 17.85
C ALA A 1056 10.60 -10.93 16.84
N GLY A 1057 9.31 -11.03 17.12
CA GLY A 1057 8.22 -10.42 16.37
C GLY A 1057 7.75 -9.13 17.02
N ARG A 1058 7.10 -8.28 16.21
CA ARG A 1058 6.47 -7.04 16.69
C ARG A 1058 5.04 -7.27 17.20
N PHE A 1059 4.50 -8.47 17.06
CA PHE A 1059 3.13 -8.81 17.41
C PHE A 1059 3.02 -9.36 18.83
N PRO A 1060 1.90 -9.13 19.52
CA PRO A 1060 1.64 -9.76 20.81
C PRO A 1060 1.68 -11.29 20.66
N THR A 1061 2.30 -11.96 21.64
CA THR A 1061 2.34 -13.43 21.73
C THR A 1061 1.43 -13.87 22.87
N ARG A 1062 0.50 -14.78 22.58
CA ARG A 1062 -0.29 -15.46 23.62
C ARG A 1062 0.47 -16.68 24.13
N TYR A 1063 0.33 -17.00 25.40
CA TYR A 1063 0.98 -18.15 26.01
C TYR A 1063 -0.06 -19.10 26.58
N HIS A 1064 0.11 -20.41 26.35
CA HIS A 1064 -0.84 -21.41 26.82
C HIS A 1064 -0.12 -22.50 27.62
N ALA A 1065 -0.78 -22.99 28.68
CA ALA A 1065 -0.35 -24.18 29.39
C ALA A 1065 -1.03 -25.44 28.83
N THR A 1066 -0.29 -26.55 28.79
CA THR A 1066 -0.84 -27.86 28.43
C THR A 1066 -0.45 -28.92 29.45
N LEU A 1067 -1.37 -29.84 29.74
CA LEU A 1067 -1.16 -31.00 30.60
C LEU A 1067 -1.47 -32.28 29.83
N ASP A 1068 -0.57 -33.26 29.86
CA ASP A 1068 -0.82 -34.59 29.26
C ASP A 1068 -1.18 -35.65 30.32
N ARG A 1069 -1.75 -36.78 29.89
CA ARG A 1069 -2.10 -37.91 30.79
C ARG A 1069 -0.91 -38.46 31.59
N ARG A 1070 0.33 -38.23 31.12
CA ARG A 1070 1.56 -38.61 31.82
C ARG A 1070 1.96 -37.60 32.90
N GLY A 1071 1.15 -36.58 33.16
CA GLY A 1071 1.37 -35.57 34.20
C GLY A 1071 2.37 -34.50 33.83
N ARG A 1072 2.73 -34.36 32.55
CA ARG A 1072 3.70 -33.35 32.13
C ARG A 1072 3.01 -32.05 31.77
N LEU A 1073 3.25 -31.04 32.59
CA LEU A 1073 2.82 -29.67 32.38
C LEU A 1073 3.88 -28.91 31.56
N ARG A 1074 3.45 -28.22 30.51
CA ARG A 1074 4.30 -27.42 29.60
C ARG A 1074 3.67 -26.05 29.34
N VAL A 1075 4.49 -25.10 28.90
CA VAL A 1075 4.05 -23.79 28.41
C VAL A 1075 4.53 -23.60 26.97
N HIS A 1076 3.64 -23.08 26.12
CA HIS A 1076 3.88 -22.81 24.71
C HIS A 1076 3.62 -21.33 24.41
N GLY A 1077 4.39 -20.77 23.48
CA GLY A 1077 4.14 -19.42 22.94
C GLY A 1077 3.51 -19.53 21.56
N GLY A 1078 2.50 -18.70 21.30
CA GLY A 1078 1.66 -18.80 20.11
C GLY A 1078 0.68 -19.97 20.19
N ALA A 1079 0.07 -20.33 19.07
CA ALA A 1079 -0.81 -21.50 19.00
C ALA A 1079 -0.02 -22.81 19.15
N LEU A 1080 -0.69 -23.86 19.65
CA LEU A 1080 -0.11 -25.20 19.65
C LEU A 1080 0.20 -25.63 18.20
N PRO A 1081 1.44 -26.01 17.88
CA PRO A 1081 1.78 -26.42 16.52
C PRO A 1081 1.00 -27.66 16.11
N TYR A 1082 0.37 -27.63 14.93
CA TYR A 1082 -0.25 -28.82 14.37
C TYR A 1082 0.79 -29.87 14.02
N ARG A 1083 0.42 -31.15 14.14
CA ARG A 1083 1.15 -32.23 13.49
C ARG A 1083 0.90 -32.14 11.99
N THR A 1084 1.93 -31.84 11.21
CA THR A 1084 1.77 -31.44 9.82
C THR A 1084 1.69 -32.63 8.87
N ALA A 1085 0.90 -32.47 7.81
CA ALA A 1085 0.89 -33.31 6.62
C ALA A 1085 1.54 -32.57 5.45
N THR A 1086 2.33 -33.27 4.64
CA THR A 1086 3.01 -32.69 3.46
C THR A 1086 2.17 -32.74 2.19
N SER A 1087 1.09 -33.53 2.16
CA SER A 1087 0.18 -33.64 1.01
C SER A 1087 -1.25 -34.00 1.42
N LEU A 1088 -2.20 -33.88 0.49
CA LEU A 1088 -3.59 -34.30 0.72
C LEU A 1088 -3.73 -35.81 0.97
N SER A 1089 -2.97 -36.66 0.27
CA SER A 1089 -2.97 -38.12 0.54
C SER A 1089 -2.50 -38.48 1.95
N GLN A 1090 -1.65 -37.65 2.57
CA GLN A 1090 -1.26 -37.85 3.96
C GLN A 1090 -2.36 -37.43 4.94
N VAL A 1091 -3.16 -36.40 4.63
CA VAL A 1091 -4.35 -36.06 5.43
C VAL A 1091 -5.36 -37.21 5.41
N GLU A 1092 -5.52 -37.86 4.26
CA GLU A 1092 -6.42 -39.01 4.10
C GLU A 1092 -5.95 -40.23 4.91
N SER A 1093 -4.66 -40.59 4.80
CA SER A 1093 -4.11 -41.80 5.38
C SER A 1093 -3.75 -41.70 6.88
N ASP A 1094 -3.41 -40.50 7.37
CA ASP A 1094 -3.03 -40.25 8.77
C ASP A 1094 -4.01 -39.26 9.44
N PRO A 1095 -5.15 -39.73 10.01
CA PRO A 1095 -6.10 -38.88 10.71
C PRO A 1095 -5.45 -37.98 11.78
N GLY A 1096 -5.92 -36.74 11.85
CA GLY A 1096 -5.43 -35.70 12.74
C GLY A 1096 -4.15 -34.97 12.31
N ARG A 1097 -3.49 -35.37 11.20
CA ARG A 1097 -2.48 -34.51 10.58
C ARG A 1097 -3.13 -33.36 9.80
N VAL A 1098 -2.49 -32.20 9.82
CA VAL A 1098 -2.99 -30.98 9.19
C VAL A 1098 -2.12 -30.59 8.00
N HIS A 1099 -2.72 -30.50 6.82
CA HIS A 1099 -2.08 -29.90 5.64
C HIS A 1099 -2.52 -28.44 5.52
N THR A 1100 -1.58 -27.53 5.26
CA THR A 1100 -1.88 -26.10 5.12
C THR A 1100 -1.68 -25.69 3.68
N VAL A 1101 -2.72 -25.11 3.09
CA VAL A 1101 -2.70 -24.61 1.71
C VAL A 1101 -2.87 -23.09 1.74
N ARG A 1102 -1.93 -22.36 1.14
CA ARG A 1102 -2.10 -20.93 0.90
C ARG A 1102 -3.11 -20.74 -0.22
N LEU A 1103 -4.16 -19.99 0.05
CA LEU A 1103 -5.18 -19.69 -0.96
C LEU A 1103 -4.59 -18.69 -1.97
N PRO A 1104 -4.69 -18.97 -3.28
CA PRO A 1104 -4.30 -17.99 -4.29
C PRO A 1104 -5.21 -16.77 -4.15
N ALA A 1105 -4.60 -15.59 -4.12
CA ALA A 1105 -5.34 -14.33 -4.12
C ALA A 1105 -6.16 -14.21 -5.41
N VAL A 1106 -7.47 -14.06 -5.27
CA VAL A 1106 -8.35 -13.88 -6.42
C VAL A 1106 -8.43 -12.39 -6.76
N ARG A 1107 -8.32 -12.07 -8.04
CA ARG A 1107 -8.47 -10.70 -8.52
C ARG A 1107 -9.95 -10.39 -8.73
N ALA A 1108 -10.39 -9.23 -8.24
CA ALA A 1108 -11.69 -8.70 -8.62
C ALA A 1108 -11.69 -8.40 -10.13
N PRO A 1109 -12.70 -8.84 -10.90
CA PRO A 1109 -12.86 -8.38 -12.27
C PRO A 1109 -13.09 -6.87 -12.27
N LEU A 1110 -12.45 -6.15 -13.20
CA LEU A 1110 -12.79 -4.75 -13.44
C LEU A 1110 -14.10 -4.72 -14.22
N ASP A 1111 -15.00 -3.83 -13.82
CA ASP A 1111 -16.20 -3.51 -14.59
C ASP A 1111 -15.83 -2.54 -15.72
N GLU A 1112 -15.85 -3.01 -16.97
CA GLU A 1112 -15.57 -2.17 -18.15
C GLU A 1112 -16.55 -0.99 -18.26
N ALA A 1113 -17.78 -1.13 -17.76
CA ALA A 1113 -18.78 -0.06 -17.80
C ALA A 1113 -18.40 1.13 -16.89
N ARG A 1114 -17.61 0.87 -15.84
CA ARG A 1114 -17.13 1.89 -14.89
C ARG A 1114 -15.71 2.38 -15.22
N ASP A 1115 -15.03 1.74 -16.18
CA ASP A 1115 -13.67 2.07 -16.59
C ASP A 1115 -13.65 2.95 -17.84
N PRO A 1116 -13.39 4.27 -17.70
CA PRO A 1116 -13.37 5.19 -18.84
C PRO A 1116 -12.23 4.90 -19.82
N PHE A 1117 -11.15 4.25 -19.39
CA PHE A 1117 -9.93 4.06 -20.19
C PHE A 1117 -9.88 2.69 -20.87
N SER A 1118 -10.92 1.87 -20.73
CA SER A 1118 -11.10 0.60 -21.43
C SER A 1118 -11.19 0.73 -22.97
N GLY A 1119 -11.43 1.96 -23.46
CA GLY A 1119 -11.68 2.27 -24.86
C GLY A 1119 -13.04 1.83 -25.40
N ALA A 1120 -13.96 1.45 -24.51
CA ALA A 1120 -15.31 1.01 -24.84
C ALA A 1120 -16.38 2.12 -24.85
N HIS A 1121 -16.02 3.38 -24.55
CA HIS A 1121 -16.96 4.49 -24.30
C HIS A 1121 -17.06 5.54 -25.40
#